data_AF-A0A920BXH4-F1
#
_entry.id   AF-A0A920BXH4-F1
#
_cell.length_a   1.000
_cell.length_b   1.000
_cell.length_c   1.000
_cell.angle_alpha   90.00
_cell.angle_beta   90.00
_cell.angle_gamma   90.00
#
_symmetry.space_group_name_H-M   'P 1'
#
loop_
_entity.id
_entity.type
_entity.pdbx_description
1 polymer ?
#
loop_
_entity_poly.entity_id
_entity_poly.type
_entity_poly.pdbx_seq_one_letter_code
_entity_poly.pdbx_strand_id
1 'polypeptide(L)'
;MKLKTMIILIFSLSLVTSSIILDGNLKIKAAMIDTIPNTTRTVMNYNNHFLSVTGFASLGVSDRSHYLGTSYYREVRTGKDFLQAVADASSGDVKVIKVMEDLNLGWKALNLNSAEQKKYSFISKYSEPMNGYTNPLLDASGVSQLNIDNVNGLTIFSNSGRTISHVEIKLQRSSSDLVFRNLNFDGMWQWDDTGEHKEAGWSFFKINGANNVWIDHCRFSIAADGLIDLKNGSTNVTLSWNEFGLEASENLPEDSGIYQSIHFMEEKFISNQLDSDSVYYNMRNAGATKEQIMAYAAYHSKSHLNGSGDKDYMNYVGSNGVEIKDGNQRIRLTIAYSRYHNIGQRVPMIRQGSGHLYNIYLDNSTHHNVLDHVEAIAKYGTDNLSRALNARNGASIAADTSVFNDIYEPITGAEVQGMDTENMNAPWNTLFRDAYNHNLIVNSRITNKDGTYIGSSWDNNGENLFTKGFNWYDKATLGNWAWSSHIVGVENMDKENPPTDPFMFEYNYEETLPYTYNVLPLNSVESIVTKYAGVDKVTMGTTDWLKTNYDPVIQNLVALVEEYWIEGEITNEHTAHALSLHLTAVSQFEKKQDNKKIIKHMENFKKLLDHQKKNISDHAYDYLFQSANATIAKWQE
;
A
#
# COMPACT_ATOMS: atom_id res chain seq x y z
N MET A 1 61.38 35.99 51.49
CA MET A 1 60.74 35.41 52.68
C MET A 1 59.26 35.78 52.66
N LYS A 2 58.38 34.78 52.78
CA LYS A 2 56.92 34.86 53.03
C LYS A 2 55.95 35.07 51.85
N LEU A 3 55.38 33.93 51.46
CA LEU A 3 53.95 33.56 51.51
C LEU A 3 53.05 33.68 50.26
N LYS A 4 52.41 32.52 50.00
CA LYS A 4 51.06 32.21 49.50
C LYS A 4 50.86 32.17 47.98
N THR A 5 50.79 31.00 47.34
CA THR A 5 49.77 29.91 47.35
C THR A 5 48.56 30.23 46.46
N MET A 6 48.62 29.69 45.23
CA MET A 6 47.65 28.85 44.49
C MET A 6 46.14 29.00 44.78
N ILE A 7 45.31 29.07 43.72
CA ILE A 7 44.18 28.14 43.41
C ILE A 7 43.37 28.61 42.17
N ILE A 8 43.34 27.70 41.18
CA ILE A 8 42.24 27.19 40.32
C ILE A 8 41.09 28.15 39.93
N LEU A 9 40.94 28.31 38.60
CA LEU A 9 39.82 28.95 37.89
C LEU A 9 38.58 28.04 37.84
N ILE A 10 37.44 28.58 38.24
CA ILE A 10 36.09 28.16 37.81
C ILE A 10 35.49 29.39 37.12
N PHE A 11 35.11 29.28 35.85
CA PHE A 11 34.35 30.31 35.16
C PHE A 11 32.91 29.84 34.97
N SER A 12 32.03 30.44 35.76
CA SER A 12 30.59 30.53 35.54
C SER A 12 30.31 31.54 34.43
N LEU A 13 29.53 31.17 33.41
CA LEU A 13 29.01 32.12 32.43
C LEU A 13 27.53 32.38 32.72
N SER A 14 27.23 33.60 33.15
CA SER A 14 25.92 34.15 33.45
C SER A 14 25.07 34.35 32.19
N LEU A 15 23.81 33.90 32.22
CA LEU A 15 22.78 34.33 31.29
C LEU A 15 22.50 35.83 31.47
N VAL A 16 22.50 36.58 30.36
CA VAL A 16 21.90 37.91 30.28
C VAL A 16 20.60 37.79 29.50
N THR A 17 19.47 37.99 30.18
CA THR A 17 18.15 38.12 29.57
C THR A 17 17.97 39.54 29.07
N SER A 18 17.90 39.74 27.76
CA SER A 18 17.46 41.00 27.15
C SER A 18 16.01 40.85 26.68
N SER A 19 15.10 41.53 27.39
CA SER A 19 13.71 41.71 27.00
C SER A 19 13.60 42.64 25.79
N ILE A 20 12.99 42.16 24.71
CA ILE A 20 12.51 43.01 23.61
C ILE A 20 11.01 42.71 23.45
N ILE A 21 10.18 43.74 23.59
CA ILE A 21 8.74 43.70 23.33
C ILE A 21 8.47 44.32 21.96
N LEU A 22 7.78 43.51 21.15
CA LEU A 22 7.00 43.70 19.91
C LEU A 22 7.05 45.04 19.15
N ASP A 23 7.26 44.94 17.83
CA ASP A 23 6.17 45.19 16.87
C ASP A 23 6.43 44.48 15.51
N GLY A 24 5.35 43.95 14.90
CA GLY A 24 5.34 43.39 13.54
C GLY A 24 5.39 41.86 13.42
N ASN A 25 4.30 41.28 12.88
CA ASN A 25 4.14 39.86 12.47
C ASN A 25 5.30 39.33 11.59
N LEU A 26 6.41 38.94 12.19
CA LEU A 26 7.39 38.05 11.56
C LEU A 26 6.87 36.62 11.72
N LYS A 27 6.05 36.18 10.75
CA LYS A 27 5.76 34.76 10.54
C LYS A 27 7.12 34.05 10.36
N ILE A 28 7.57 33.34 11.38
CA ILE A 28 8.75 32.48 11.28
C ILE A 28 8.37 31.42 10.25
N LYS A 29 8.95 31.48 9.05
CA LYS A 29 8.77 30.43 8.04
C LYS A 29 9.32 29.15 8.64
N ALA A 30 8.50 28.10 8.73
CA ALA A 30 8.99 26.75 9.04
C ALA A 30 10.15 26.41 8.11
N ALA A 31 11.21 25.78 8.64
CA ALA A 31 12.36 25.39 7.85
C ALA A 31 11.93 24.39 6.77
N MET A 32 12.41 24.58 5.54
CA MET A 32 12.16 23.61 4.46
C MET A 32 12.74 22.25 4.87
N ILE A 33 11.90 21.23 4.86
CA ILE A 33 12.27 19.86 5.20
C ILE A 33 12.14 18.97 3.96
N ASP A 34 13.16 18.15 3.71
CA ASP A 34 13.21 17.25 2.55
C ASP A 34 13.07 15.77 2.95
N THR A 35 13.27 15.43 4.21
CA THR A 35 13.25 14.06 4.76
C THR A 35 12.25 13.95 5.89
N ILE A 36 11.58 12.81 6.03
CA ILE A 36 10.76 12.54 7.21
C ILE A 36 11.69 12.44 8.43
N PRO A 37 11.38 13.09 9.58
CA PRO A 37 12.19 12.95 10.79
C PRO A 37 12.30 11.51 11.27
N ASN A 38 13.45 11.19 11.87
CA ASN A 38 13.77 9.88 12.45
C ASN A 38 13.67 8.71 11.45
N THR A 39 14.09 8.95 10.21
CA THR A 39 14.19 7.92 9.19
C THR A 39 15.58 7.87 8.57
N THR A 40 15.88 6.78 7.87
CA THR A 40 17.12 6.64 7.08
C THR A 40 16.72 6.26 5.65
N ARG A 41 17.02 7.16 4.72
CA ARG A 41 16.59 7.11 3.32
C ARG A 41 17.79 7.15 2.38
N THR A 42 17.75 6.32 1.33
CA THR A 42 18.68 6.40 0.20
C THR A 42 17.93 6.78 -1.08
N VAL A 43 18.43 7.79 -1.81
CA VAL A 43 17.88 8.17 -3.13
C VAL A 43 18.68 7.47 -4.22
N MET A 44 18.03 6.69 -5.07
CA MET A 44 18.71 5.92 -6.10
C MET A 44 17.83 5.61 -7.30
N ASN A 45 18.44 5.48 -8.47
CA ASN A 45 17.74 5.05 -9.68
C ASN A 45 17.21 3.62 -9.52
N TYR A 46 16.09 3.33 -10.19
CA TYR A 46 15.49 1.99 -10.20
C TYR A 46 16.51 0.90 -10.55
N ASN A 47 16.52 -0.15 -9.74
CA ASN A 47 17.28 -1.38 -9.93
C ASN A 47 16.68 -2.49 -9.06
N ASN A 48 17.32 -3.67 -9.02
CA ASN A 48 16.79 -4.84 -8.35
C ASN A 48 16.58 -4.69 -6.82
N HIS A 49 17.22 -3.74 -6.13
CA HIS A 49 16.92 -3.50 -4.70
C HIS A 49 15.46 -3.12 -4.47
N PHE A 50 14.80 -2.50 -5.46
CA PHE A 50 13.40 -2.13 -5.36
C PHE A 50 12.45 -3.33 -5.41
N LEU A 51 12.94 -4.51 -5.79
CA LEU A 51 12.17 -5.76 -5.79
C LEU A 51 12.16 -6.43 -4.40
N SER A 52 13.11 -6.07 -3.53
CA SER A 52 13.18 -6.56 -2.16
C SER A 52 11.96 -6.11 -1.36
N VAL A 53 11.52 -6.95 -0.43
CA VAL A 53 10.53 -6.51 0.55
C VAL A 53 11.09 -5.31 1.31
N THR A 54 10.23 -4.33 1.51
CA THR A 54 10.56 -3.08 2.16
C THR A 54 9.52 -2.78 3.23
N GLY A 55 9.67 -1.67 3.94
CA GLY A 55 8.64 -1.23 4.89
C GLY A 55 8.49 -2.15 6.10
N PHE A 56 7.35 -2.05 6.77
CA PHE A 56 7.12 -2.84 7.96
C PHE A 56 7.04 -4.36 7.72
N ALA A 57 6.66 -4.82 6.51
CA ALA A 57 6.62 -6.26 6.23
C ALA A 57 8.03 -6.88 6.23
N SER A 58 9.07 -6.11 5.90
CA SER A 58 10.48 -6.57 5.93
C SER A 58 10.93 -7.08 7.30
N LEU A 59 10.21 -6.72 8.37
CA LEU A 59 10.49 -7.14 9.74
C LEU A 59 10.06 -8.58 10.04
N GLY A 60 9.26 -9.21 9.17
CA GLY A 60 8.68 -10.52 9.50
C GLY A 60 8.22 -11.39 8.36
N VAL A 61 8.34 -10.98 7.08
CA VAL A 61 8.12 -11.90 5.96
C VAL A 61 9.37 -12.68 5.57
N SER A 62 9.19 -13.94 5.20
CA SER A 62 10.29 -14.87 4.91
C SER A 62 10.37 -15.28 3.44
N ASP A 63 11.59 -15.56 2.98
CA ASP A 63 11.87 -16.19 1.68
C ASP A 63 11.32 -17.63 1.63
N ARG A 64 10.74 -18.01 0.49
CA ARG A 64 10.15 -19.35 0.24
C ARG A 64 10.68 -20.04 -1.01
N SER A 65 11.72 -19.52 -1.62
CA SER A 65 12.32 -20.07 -2.85
C SER A 65 12.72 -21.54 -2.70
N HIS A 66 13.21 -21.92 -1.52
CA HIS A 66 13.61 -23.30 -1.20
C HIS A 66 12.46 -24.33 -1.21
N TYR A 67 11.19 -23.90 -1.23
CA TYR A 67 10.05 -24.82 -1.36
C TYR A 67 9.74 -25.24 -2.80
N LEU A 68 10.35 -24.59 -3.80
CA LEU A 68 10.17 -24.96 -5.19
C LEU A 68 10.56 -26.44 -5.41
N GLY A 69 9.67 -27.20 -6.05
CA GLY A 69 9.87 -28.64 -6.31
C GLY A 69 9.65 -29.56 -5.09
N THR A 70 9.25 -29.02 -3.93
CA THR A 70 8.96 -29.81 -2.73
C THR A 70 7.47 -30.15 -2.59
N SER A 71 7.13 -31.02 -1.64
CA SER A 71 5.73 -31.31 -1.29
C SER A 71 4.99 -30.14 -0.66
N TYR A 72 5.65 -29.02 -0.35
CA TYR A 72 5.02 -27.80 0.18
C TYR A 72 4.56 -26.82 -0.91
N TYR A 73 4.81 -27.15 -2.18
CA TYR A 73 4.46 -26.32 -3.33
C TYR A 73 3.22 -26.89 -4.05
N ARG A 74 2.27 -26.04 -4.41
CA ARG A 74 1.07 -26.41 -5.18
C ARG A 74 0.89 -25.49 -6.38
N GLU A 75 0.61 -26.10 -7.53
CA GLU A 75 0.03 -25.38 -8.67
C GLU A 75 -1.48 -25.56 -8.64
N VAL A 76 -2.22 -24.48 -8.84
CA VAL A 76 -3.69 -24.49 -8.80
C VAL A 76 -4.25 -23.93 -10.11
N ARG A 77 -5.27 -24.59 -10.65
CA ARG A 77 -5.90 -24.24 -11.94
C ARG A 77 -7.39 -23.97 -11.83
N THR A 78 -8.01 -24.42 -10.74
CA THR A 78 -9.44 -24.25 -10.49
C THR A 78 -9.67 -23.69 -9.10
N GLY A 79 -10.86 -23.12 -8.88
CA GLY A 79 -11.23 -22.64 -7.55
C GLY A 79 -11.21 -23.75 -6.50
N LYS A 80 -11.55 -24.99 -6.86
CA LYS A 80 -11.50 -26.13 -5.94
C LYS A 80 -10.07 -26.55 -5.57
N ASP A 81 -9.13 -26.48 -6.52
CA ASP A 81 -7.70 -26.72 -6.24
C ASP A 81 -7.16 -25.65 -5.29
N PHE A 82 -7.54 -24.40 -5.51
CA PHE A 82 -7.15 -23.28 -4.65
C PHE A 82 -7.67 -23.47 -3.22
N LEU A 83 -8.96 -23.81 -3.05
CA LEU A 83 -9.52 -24.10 -1.73
C LEU A 83 -8.80 -25.27 -1.05
N GLN A 84 -8.46 -26.33 -1.77
CA GLN A 84 -7.67 -27.42 -1.20
C GLN A 84 -6.29 -26.95 -0.74
N ALA A 85 -5.59 -26.17 -1.57
CA ALA A 85 -4.26 -25.68 -1.23
C ALA A 85 -4.26 -24.74 -0.01
N VAL A 86 -5.32 -23.93 0.16
CA VAL A 86 -5.53 -23.11 1.37
C VAL A 86 -5.76 -24.00 2.60
N ALA A 87 -6.57 -25.05 2.49
CA ALA A 87 -6.80 -26.00 3.59
C ALA A 87 -5.50 -26.72 4.01
N ASP A 88 -4.68 -27.11 3.04
CA ASP A 88 -3.37 -27.72 3.28
C ASP A 88 -2.40 -26.72 3.93
N ALA A 89 -2.45 -25.44 3.53
CA ALA A 89 -1.63 -24.38 4.14
C ALA A 89 -2.00 -24.15 5.61
N SER A 90 -3.30 -24.17 5.95
CA SER A 90 -3.78 -24.11 7.35
C SER A 90 -3.36 -25.30 8.20
N SER A 91 -3.01 -26.43 7.57
CA SER A 91 -2.47 -27.62 8.24
C SER A 91 -0.93 -27.63 8.28
N GLY A 92 -0.28 -26.68 7.59
CA GLY A 92 1.17 -26.56 7.49
C GLY A 92 1.80 -27.35 6.34
N ASP A 93 1.00 -28.08 5.55
CA ASP A 93 1.45 -28.96 4.47
C ASP A 93 1.78 -28.21 3.17
N VAL A 94 1.34 -26.96 3.05
CA VAL A 94 1.61 -26.08 1.91
C VAL A 94 2.18 -24.75 2.38
N LYS A 95 3.21 -24.28 1.66
CA LYS A 95 3.91 -23.01 1.90
C LYS A 95 3.94 -22.12 0.65
N VAL A 96 3.67 -22.69 -0.52
CA VAL A 96 3.64 -21.96 -1.79
C VAL A 96 2.45 -22.42 -2.63
N ILE A 97 1.66 -21.45 -3.12
CA ILE A 97 0.56 -21.66 -4.06
C ILE A 97 0.84 -20.82 -5.31
N LYS A 98 1.07 -21.49 -6.44
CA LYS A 98 1.17 -20.85 -7.75
C LYS A 98 -0.16 -20.94 -8.49
N VAL A 99 -0.75 -19.79 -8.78
CA VAL A 99 -1.98 -19.65 -9.56
C VAL A 99 -1.62 -19.72 -11.04
N MET A 100 -2.12 -20.76 -11.71
CA MET A 100 -1.77 -21.07 -13.11
C MET A 100 -2.81 -20.57 -14.11
N GLU A 101 -4.07 -20.44 -13.69
CA GLU A 101 -5.20 -20.00 -14.51
C GLU A 101 -6.00 -18.96 -13.74
N ASP A 102 -6.83 -18.19 -14.44
CA ASP A 102 -7.76 -17.26 -13.79
C ASP A 102 -8.79 -18.03 -12.95
N LEU A 103 -9.02 -17.57 -11.73
CA LEU A 103 -9.86 -18.21 -10.74
C LEU A 103 -11.09 -17.36 -10.47
N ASN A 104 -12.26 -17.84 -10.91
CA ASN A 104 -13.53 -17.31 -10.44
C ASN A 104 -13.90 -18.00 -9.11
N LEU A 105 -13.84 -17.26 -8.01
CA LEU A 105 -14.12 -17.74 -6.67
C LEU A 105 -15.51 -17.30 -6.16
N GLY A 106 -16.40 -16.87 -7.06
CA GLY A 106 -17.78 -16.54 -6.73
C GLY A 106 -18.55 -17.74 -6.19
N TRP A 107 -19.44 -17.50 -5.23
CA TRP A 107 -20.12 -18.58 -4.49
C TRP A 107 -20.93 -19.52 -5.39
N LYS A 108 -21.64 -18.99 -6.40
CA LYS A 108 -22.39 -19.79 -7.38
C LYS A 108 -21.43 -20.45 -8.37
N ALA A 109 -20.38 -19.75 -8.80
CA ALA A 109 -19.37 -20.26 -9.73
C ALA A 109 -18.58 -21.46 -9.18
N LEU A 110 -18.24 -21.45 -7.90
CA LEU A 110 -17.55 -22.56 -7.22
C LEU A 110 -18.37 -23.86 -7.22
N ASN A 111 -19.71 -23.74 -7.22
CA ASN A 111 -20.66 -24.85 -7.28
C ASN A 111 -20.28 -26.01 -6.35
N LEU A 112 -20.04 -25.68 -5.06
CA LEU A 112 -19.65 -26.65 -4.04
C LEU A 112 -20.84 -27.50 -3.62
N ASN A 113 -20.68 -28.83 -3.62
CA ASN A 113 -21.68 -29.73 -3.04
C ASN A 113 -21.63 -29.70 -1.50
N SER A 114 -22.61 -30.31 -0.83
CA SER A 114 -22.73 -30.27 0.63
C SER A 114 -21.53 -30.85 1.39
N ALA A 115 -20.79 -31.80 0.82
CA ALA A 115 -19.57 -32.33 1.44
C ALA A 115 -18.39 -31.36 1.27
N GLU A 116 -18.26 -30.74 0.09
CA GLU A 116 -17.25 -29.71 -0.18
C GLU A 116 -17.48 -28.46 0.67
N GLN A 117 -18.72 -28.00 0.85
CA GLN A 117 -19.03 -26.86 1.73
C GLN A 117 -18.64 -27.12 3.19
N LYS A 118 -18.80 -28.36 3.67
CA LYS A 118 -18.35 -28.74 5.02
C LYS A 118 -16.83 -28.79 5.12
N LYS A 119 -16.16 -29.31 4.09
CA LYS A 119 -14.71 -29.41 4.02
C LYS A 119 -14.04 -28.03 3.92
N TYR A 120 -14.59 -27.16 3.08
CA TYR A 120 -14.12 -25.80 2.85
C TYR A 120 -14.98 -24.80 3.62
N SER A 121 -15.23 -25.05 4.90
CA SER A 121 -16.06 -24.19 5.75
C SER A 121 -15.49 -22.78 5.96
N PHE A 122 -14.24 -22.56 5.57
CA PHE A 122 -13.56 -21.27 5.58
C PHE A 122 -13.91 -20.38 4.38
N ILE A 123 -14.64 -20.88 3.37
CA ILE A 123 -15.28 -20.04 2.34
C ILE A 123 -16.80 -20.03 2.49
N SER A 124 -17.41 -18.86 2.37
CA SER A 124 -18.86 -18.67 2.51
C SER A 124 -19.43 -17.72 1.45
N LYS A 125 -20.75 -17.77 1.25
CA LYS A 125 -21.47 -16.76 0.47
C LYS A 125 -21.34 -15.39 1.15
N TYR A 126 -20.95 -14.36 0.41
CA TYR A 126 -21.04 -12.97 0.86
C TYR A 126 -22.50 -12.50 0.81
N SER A 127 -22.91 -11.62 1.71
CA SER A 127 -24.12 -10.81 1.59
C SER A 127 -24.32 -10.23 0.18
N GLU A 128 -25.56 -10.33 -0.30
CA GLU A 128 -26.04 -9.73 -1.55
C GLU A 128 -26.20 -8.21 -1.40
N PRO A 129 -26.14 -7.44 -2.51
CA PRO A 129 -26.31 -5.99 -2.46
C PRO A 129 -27.73 -5.63 -2.02
N MET A 130 -27.87 -4.61 -1.17
CA MET A 130 -29.16 -4.20 -0.58
C MET A 130 -30.20 -3.81 -1.64
N ASN A 131 -29.76 -3.22 -2.75
CA ASN A 131 -30.62 -2.72 -3.82
C ASN A 131 -30.72 -3.68 -5.02
N GLY A 132 -30.25 -4.93 -4.86
CA GLY A 132 -30.20 -5.92 -5.92
C GLY A 132 -28.99 -5.78 -6.84
N TYR A 133 -28.78 -6.77 -7.71
CA TYR A 133 -27.65 -6.76 -8.63
C TYR A 133 -27.89 -5.80 -9.79
N THR A 134 -26.90 -4.95 -10.05
CA THR A 134 -26.80 -4.15 -11.28
C THR A 134 -25.72 -4.69 -12.21
N ASN A 135 -24.93 -5.69 -11.79
CA ASN A 135 -23.94 -6.35 -12.62
C ASN A 135 -24.35 -7.82 -12.88
N PRO A 136 -24.74 -8.19 -14.11
CA PRO A 136 -25.10 -9.56 -14.47
C PRO A 136 -24.00 -10.61 -14.23
N LEU A 137 -22.71 -10.24 -14.32
CA LEU A 137 -21.60 -11.16 -14.04
C LEU A 137 -21.55 -11.53 -12.55
N LEU A 138 -21.75 -10.55 -11.68
CA LEU A 138 -21.82 -10.75 -10.23
C LEU A 138 -23.06 -11.55 -9.81
N ASP A 139 -24.21 -11.32 -10.45
CA ASP A 139 -25.39 -12.14 -10.18
C ASP A 139 -25.15 -13.60 -10.60
N ALA A 140 -24.62 -13.84 -11.80
CA ALA A 140 -24.34 -15.19 -12.29
C ALA A 140 -23.30 -15.92 -11.41
N SER A 141 -22.24 -15.21 -11.00
CA SER A 141 -21.12 -15.78 -10.25
C SER A 141 -21.38 -15.90 -8.75
N GLY A 142 -22.14 -14.96 -8.18
CA GLY A 142 -22.17 -14.68 -6.75
C GLY A 142 -20.81 -14.16 -6.23
N VAL A 143 -20.79 -13.74 -4.97
CA VAL A 143 -19.58 -13.26 -4.27
C VAL A 143 -19.30 -14.15 -3.06
N SER A 144 -18.03 -14.42 -2.79
CA SER A 144 -17.59 -15.19 -1.61
C SER A 144 -16.77 -14.38 -0.61
N GLN A 145 -16.72 -14.86 0.63
CA GLN A 145 -15.71 -14.51 1.62
C GLN A 145 -14.85 -15.72 1.90
N LEU A 146 -13.53 -15.58 1.76
CA LEU A 146 -12.54 -16.61 2.03
C LEU A 146 -11.71 -16.23 3.25
N ASN A 147 -11.77 -17.04 4.30
CA ASN A 147 -10.91 -16.88 5.48
C ASN A 147 -9.60 -17.66 5.31
N ILE A 148 -8.47 -16.98 5.45
CA ILE A 148 -7.15 -17.61 5.61
C ILE A 148 -6.80 -17.54 7.09
N ASP A 149 -6.95 -18.68 7.77
CA ASP A 149 -6.77 -18.83 9.22
C ASP A 149 -5.78 -19.95 9.53
N ASN A 150 -5.07 -19.82 10.64
CA ASN A 150 -4.04 -20.73 11.14
C ASN A 150 -2.90 -20.95 10.13
N VAL A 151 -2.54 -19.91 9.36
CA VAL A 151 -1.46 -19.98 8.37
C VAL A 151 -0.28 -19.14 8.83
N ASN A 152 0.82 -19.80 9.18
CA ASN A 152 2.09 -19.13 9.39
C ASN A 152 3.07 -19.49 8.27
N GLY A 153 3.38 -18.51 7.44
CA GLY A 153 4.26 -18.64 6.30
C GLY A 153 3.58 -19.19 5.06
N LEU A 154 3.15 -18.32 4.15
CA LEU A 154 2.57 -18.70 2.85
C LEU A 154 2.86 -17.65 1.77
N THR A 155 3.29 -18.10 0.59
CA THR A 155 3.33 -17.25 -0.63
C THR A 155 2.28 -17.73 -1.63
N ILE A 156 1.39 -16.84 -2.05
CA ILE A 156 0.44 -17.05 -3.16
C ILE A 156 0.83 -16.12 -4.30
N PHE A 157 1.08 -16.65 -5.49
CA PHE A 157 1.55 -15.82 -6.60
C PHE A 157 1.18 -16.37 -7.97
N SER A 158 1.45 -15.60 -9.02
CA SER A 158 1.48 -16.09 -10.40
C SER A 158 2.73 -15.64 -11.14
N ASN A 159 3.15 -16.38 -12.18
CA ASN A 159 4.18 -15.90 -13.10
C ASN A 159 3.63 -14.92 -14.15
N SER A 160 2.31 -14.92 -14.35
CA SER A 160 1.66 -14.22 -15.47
C SER A 160 0.35 -13.56 -15.03
N GLY A 161 0.36 -12.85 -13.90
CA GLY A 161 -0.68 -11.87 -13.57
C GLY A 161 -2.09 -12.42 -13.45
N ARG A 162 -2.26 -13.69 -13.04
CA ARG A 162 -3.56 -14.37 -13.10
C ARG A 162 -4.62 -13.68 -12.25
N THR A 163 -5.84 -13.72 -12.76
CA THR A 163 -6.99 -13.06 -12.15
C THR A 163 -7.59 -13.94 -11.05
N ILE A 164 -7.86 -13.37 -9.88
CA ILE A 164 -8.73 -13.93 -8.85
C ILE A 164 -9.94 -13.01 -8.71
N SER A 165 -11.15 -13.53 -9.00
CA SER A 165 -12.37 -12.72 -9.03
C SER A 165 -13.47 -13.16 -8.06
N HIS A 166 -14.35 -12.21 -7.75
CA HIS A 166 -15.60 -12.41 -7.00
C HIS A 166 -15.42 -12.96 -5.57
N VAL A 167 -14.32 -12.60 -4.89
CA VAL A 167 -14.05 -13.02 -3.52
C VAL A 167 -13.37 -11.91 -2.70
N GLU A 168 -13.78 -11.80 -1.44
CA GLU A 168 -13.01 -11.09 -0.42
C GLU A 168 -12.10 -12.08 0.32
N ILE A 169 -10.79 -11.82 0.31
CA ILE A 169 -9.81 -12.60 1.07
C ILE A 169 -9.59 -11.96 2.44
N LYS A 170 -9.93 -12.70 3.49
CA LYS A 170 -9.83 -12.25 4.88
C LYS A 170 -8.70 -12.97 5.61
N LEU A 171 -7.64 -12.25 5.93
CA LEU A 171 -6.47 -12.79 6.63
C LEU A 171 -6.70 -12.70 8.14
N GLN A 172 -6.84 -13.85 8.80
CA GLN A 172 -7.27 -13.89 10.20
C GLN A 172 -6.11 -13.73 11.18
N ARG A 173 -6.44 -13.39 12.43
CA ARG A 173 -5.48 -13.09 13.51
C ARG A 173 -4.47 -14.18 13.82
N SER A 174 -4.80 -15.44 13.54
CA SER A 174 -3.90 -16.56 13.80
C SER A 174 -2.92 -16.79 12.64
N SER A 175 -2.98 -15.95 11.60
CA SER A 175 -2.12 -16.01 10.44
C SER A 175 -1.03 -14.94 10.47
N SER A 176 0.15 -15.30 10.00
CA SER A 176 1.32 -14.41 9.91
C SER A 176 2.24 -14.81 8.75
N ASP A 177 3.09 -13.89 8.30
CA ASP A 177 4.10 -14.12 7.27
C ASP A 177 3.44 -14.59 5.95
N LEU A 178 2.61 -13.70 5.41
CA LEU A 178 1.78 -13.96 4.22
C LEU A 178 2.24 -13.06 3.07
N VAL A 179 2.42 -13.65 1.89
CA VAL A 179 2.94 -12.96 0.71
C VAL A 179 2.00 -13.21 -0.47
N PHE A 180 1.55 -12.15 -1.14
CA PHE A 180 0.69 -12.20 -2.33
C PHE A 180 1.36 -11.43 -3.46
N ARG A 181 1.67 -12.10 -4.58
CA ARG A 181 2.46 -11.46 -5.66
C ARG A 181 1.96 -11.71 -7.07
N ASN A 182 1.98 -10.68 -7.90
CA ASN A 182 1.66 -10.78 -9.33
C ASN A 182 0.29 -11.42 -9.61
N LEU A 183 -0.75 -10.93 -8.92
CA LEU A 183 -2.14 -11.37 -9.06
C LEU A 183 -3.05 -10.19 -9.37
N ASN A 184 -3.98 -10.39 -10.29
CA ASN A 184 -5.00 -9.41 -10.65
C ASN A 184 -6.27 -9.71 -9.86
N PHE A 185 -6.77 -8.77 -9.06
CA PHE A 185 -7.98 -8.90 -8.28
C PHE A 185 -9.08 -8.04 -8.92
N ASP A 186 -10.18 -8.68 -9.30
CA ASP A 186 -11.25 -8.02 -10.07
C ASP A 186 -12.66 -8.58 -9.76
N GLY A 187 -13.69 -7.93 -10.29
CA GLY A 187 -15.08 -8.38 -10.18
C GLY A 187 -15.66 -8.22 -8.78
N MET A 188 -15.46 -7.06 -8.14
CA MET A 188 -16.01 -6.77 -6.80
C MET A 188 -16.86 -5.50 -6.76
N TRP A 189 -17.23 -4.97 -7.93
CA TRP A 189 -17.97 -3.72 -8.07
C TRP A 189 -19.17 -3.87 -9.02
N GLN A 190 -20.22 -3.11 -8.69
CA GLN A 190 -21.37 -2.86 -9.55
C GLN A 190 -21.83 -1.41 -9.35
N TRP A 191 -22.70 -0.93 -10.24
CA TRP A 191 -23.28 0.41 -10.13
C TRP A 191 -24.26 0.50 -8.93
N ASP A 192 -23.95 1.37 -7.97
CA ASP A 192 -24.84 1.76 -6.87
C ASP A 192 -25.65 2.99 -7.31
N ASP A 193 -26.89 2.76 -7.74
CA ASP A 193 -27.73 3.82 -8.34
C ASP A 193 -28.25 4.86 -7.34
N THR A 194 -27.98 4.67 -6.04
CA THR A 194 -28.20 5.68 -5.00
C THR A 194 -27.09 6.73 -4.96
N GLY A 195 -25.90 6.40 -5.49
CA GLY A 195 -24.70 7.23 -5.41
C GLY A 195 -24.06 7.31 -4.01
N GLU A 196 -24.54 6.54 -3.03
CA GLU A 196 -24.05 6.59 -1.64
C GLU A 196 -22.83 5.68 -1.38
N HIS A 197 -22.60 4.68 -2.23
CA HIS A 197 -21.56 3.64 -2.08
C HIS A 197 -21.72 2.89 -0.75
N LYS A 198 -22.95 2.42 -0.50
CA LYS A 198 -23.35 1.72 0.74
C LYS A 198 -24.06 0.41 0.51
N GLU A 199 -24.44 0.08 -0.72
CA GLU A 199 -25.29 -1.09 -0.99
C GLU A 199 -24.62 -2.45 -0.72
N ALA A 200 -23.28 -2.53 -0.78
CA ALA A 200 -22.53 -3.75 -0.52
C ALA A 200 -21.19 -3.47 0.18
N GLY A 201 -20.78 -4.39 1.06
CA GLY A 201 -19.53 -4.30 1.83
C GLY A 201 -18.34 -5.04 1.19
N TRP A 202 -18.36 -5.24 -0.13
CA TRP A 202 -17.38 -6.05 -0.84
C TRP A 202 -16.03 -5.33 -0.94
N SER A 203 -14.96 -6.02 -0.56
CA SER A 203 -13.57 -5.57 -0.72
C SER A 203 -12.69 -6.72 -1.20
N PHE A 204 -11.50 -6.45 -1.74
CA PHE A 204 -10.59 -7.52 -2.15
C PHE A 204 -9.91 -8.17 -0.95
N PHE A 205 -9.41 -7.35 -0.02
CA PHE A 205 -8.74 -7.83 1.20
C PHE A 205 -9.27 -7.18 2.47
N LYS A 206 -9.45 -8.02 3.49
CA LYS A 206 -9.52 -7.61 4.90
C LYS A 206 -8.42 -8.30 5.70
N ILE A 207 -7.38 -7.55 6.02
CA ILE A 207 -6.32 -8.02 6.93
C ILE A 207 -6.85 -7.83 8.35
N ASN A 208 -7.29 -8.93 8.95
CA ASN A 208 -8.11 -8.98 10.16
C ASN A 208 -7.35 -9.55 11.36
N GLY A 209 -6.42 -8.76 11.90
CA GLY A 209 -5.49 -9.11 12.96
C GLY A 209 -4.27 -9.92 12.51
N ALA A 210 -4.18 -10.27 11.23
CA ALA A 210 -3.00 -10.94 10.68
C ALA A 210 -1.77 -10.01 10.72
N ASN A 211 -0.59 -10.60 10.84
CA ASN A 211 0.67 -9.85 10.97
C ASN A 211 1.66 -10.22 9.87
N ASN A 212 2.59 -9.31 9.55
CA ASN A 212 3.65 -9.56 8.57
C ASN A 212 3.08 -9.97 7.21
N VAL A 213 2.49 -9.01 6.51
CA VAL A 213 1.82 -9.25 5.21
C VAL A 213 2.47 -8.40 4.13
N TRP A 214 2.86 -9.04 3.03
CA TRP A 214 3.42 -8.36 1.86
C TRP A 214 2.54 -8.63 0.63
N ILE A 215 1.99 -7.56 0.06
CA ILE A 215 1.20 -7.62 -1.18
C ILE A 215 1.96 -6.81 -2.23
N ASP A 216 2.46 -7.47 -3.26
CA ASP A 216 3.45 -6.91 -4.18
C ASP A 216 3.17 -7.20 -5.66
N HIS A 217 3.32 -6.22 -6.54
CA HIS A 217 3.05 -6.38 -7.98
C HIS A 217 1.63 -6.89 -8.30
N CYS A 218 0.65 -6.62 -7.44
CA CYS A 218 -0.74 -6.98 -7.69
C CYS A 218 -1.48 -5.82 -8.36
N ARG A 219 -2.59 -6.15 -9.03
CA ARG A 219 -3.53 -5.17 -9.55
C ARG A 219 -4.86 -5.35 -8.86
N PHE A 220 -5.49 -4.25 -8.47
CA PHE A 220 -6.81 -4.21 -7.87
C PHE A 220 -7.63 -3.22 -8.69
N SER A 221 -8.72 -3.66 -9.29
CA SER A 221 -9.61 -2.76 -10.04
C SER A 221 -10.40 -1.86 -9.08
N ILE A 222 -11.71 -2.00 -9.04
CA ILE A 222 -12.59 -1.26 -8.13
C ILE A 222 -13.49 -2.26 -7.38
N ALA A 223 -13.93 -1.84 -6.19
CA ALA A 223 -14.82 -2.62 -5.33
C ALA A 223 -15.94 -1.75 -4.77
N ALA A 224 -17.02 -2.36 -4.28
CA ALA A 224 -18.16 -1.66 -3.70
C ALA A 224 -17.83 -0.86 -2.42
N ASP A 225 -16.91 -1.34 -1.59
CA ASP A 225 -16.44 -0.63 -0.39
C ASP A 225 -14.93 -0.33 -0.42
N GLY A 226 -14.11 -1.08 0.31
CA GLY A 226 -12.65 -0.92 0.37
C GLY A 226 -11.89 -1.72 -0.71
N LEU A 227 -10.63 -1.38 -0.98
CA LEU A 227 -9.73 -2.28 -1.74
C LEU A 227 -9.01 -3.24 -0.78
N ILE A 228 -8.24 -2.68 0.16
CA ILE A 228 -7.47 -3.41 1.16
C ILE A 228 -7.63 -2.70 2.51
N ASP A 229 -8.31 -3.34 3.45
CA ASP A 229 -8.56 -2.82 4.79
C ASP A 229 -7.73 -3.54 5.85
N LEU A 230 -7.25 -2.81 6.85
CA LEU A 230 -6.62 -3.37 8.06
C LEU A 230 -7.53 -3.17 9.27
N LYS A 231 -7.84 -4.25 9.98
CA LYS A 231 -8.74 -4.23 11.16
C LYS A 231 -8.16 -5.06 12.28
N ASN A 232 -8.63 -4.83 13.50
CA ASN A 232 -8.32 -5.65 14.68
C ASN A 232 -6.82 -5.82 14.91
N GLY A 233 -6.07 -4.71 14.91
CA GLY A 233 -4.67 -4.68 15.32
C GLY A 233 -3.68 -5.36 14.37
N SER A 234 -4.06 -5.58 13.10
CA SER A 234 -3.14 -6.02 12.04
C SER A 234 -1.90 -5.15 12.00
N THR A 235 -0.73 -5.77 11.97
CA THR A 235 0.54 -5.03 11.99
C THR A 235 1.56 -5.58 11.00
N ASN A 236 2.55 -4.77 10.69
CA ASN A 236 3.60 -5.07 9.74
C ASN A 236 3.09 -5.43 8.34
N VAL A 237 2.33 -4.53 7.74
CA VAL A 237 1.80 -4.70 6.37
C VAL A 237 2.58 -3.82 5.40
N THR A 238 2.92 -4.35 4.23
CA THR A 238 3.47 -3.57 3.13
C THR A 238 2.74 -3.87 1.83
N LEU A 239 2.29 -2.80 1.17
CA LEU A 239 1.72 -2.81 -0.17
C LEU A 239 2.76 -2.18 -1.09
N SER A 240 3.43 -2.95 -1.95
CA SER A 240 4.46 -2.42 -2.86
C SER A 240 4.17 -2.72 -4.33
N TRP A 241 4.57 -1.82 -5.24
CA TRP A 241 4.44 -2.05 -6.68
C TRP A 241 3.03 -2.45 -7.15
N ASN A 242 1.99 -2.03 -6.44
CA ASN A 242 0.62 -2.39 -6.81
C ASN A 242 0.00 -1.33 -7.70
N GLU A 243 -0.94 -1.73 -8.55
CA GLU A 243 -1.82 -0.85 -9.31
C GLU A 243 -3.24 -0.92 -8.72
N PHE A 244 -3.81 0.23 -8.37
CA PHE A 244 -5.14 0.34 -7.77
C PHE A 244 -6.05 1.24 -8.60
N GLY A 245 -7.32 0.86 -8.73
CA GLY A 245 -8.32 1.63 -9.46
C GLY A 245 -8.28 1.40 -10.97
N LEU A 246 -9.04 2.21 -11.71
CA LEU A 246 -9.16 2.13 -13.16
C LEU A 246 -9.06 3.53 -13.78
N GLU A 247 -8.41 3.64 -14.93
CA GLU A 247 -8.50 4.85 -15.76
C GLU A 247 -9.91 4.97 -16.35
N ALA A 248 -10.41 6.20 -16.47
CA ALA A 248 -11.71 6.46 -17.09
C ALA A 248 -11.63 6.23 -18.60
N SER A 249 -12.57 5.46 -19.15
CA SER A 249 -12.64 5.16 -20.58
C SER A 249 -14.08 5.02 -21.05
N GLU A 250 -14.39 5.66 -22.18
CA GLU A 250 -15.66 5.49 -22.91
C GLU A 250 -15.67 4.20 -23.75
N ASN A 251 -14.52 3.56 -23.93
CA ASN A 251 -14.33 2.36 -24.74
C ASN A 251 -13.85 1.20 -23.86
N LEU A 252 -14.78 0.58 -23.13
CA LEU A 252 -14.49 -0.56 -22.27
C LEU A 252 -14.77 -1.89 -22.98
N PRO A 253 -14.03 -2.97 -22.65
CA PRO A 253 -14.37 -4.31 -23.09
C PRO A 253 -15.78 -4.71 -22.65
N GLU A 254 -16.52 -5.39 -23.53
CA GLU A 254 -17.90 -5.80 -23.26
C GLU A 254 -18.01 -6.75 -22.06
N ASP A 255 -16.96 -7.51 -21.77
CA ASP A 255 -16.87 -8.44 -20.64
C ASP A 255 -16.40 -7.78 -19.33
N SER A 256 -16.14 -6.47 -19.32
CA SER A 256 -15.76 -5.74 -18.11
C SER A 256 -16.96 -5.49 -17.18
N GLY A 257 -16.68 -5.43 -15.87
CA GLY A 257 -17.72 -5.20 -14.86
C GLY A 257 -18.46 -3.87 -15.04
N ILE A 258 -17.76 -2.79 -15.38
CA ILE A 258 -18.37 -1.47 -15.64
C ILE A 258 -19.27 -1.52 -16.86
N TYR A 259 -18.80 -2.09 -17.98
CA TYR A 259 -19.61 -2.20 -19.19
C TYR A 259 -20.92 -2.93 -18.89
N GLN A 260 -20.82 -4.10 -18.24
CA GLN A 260 -21.98 -4.93 -17.90
C GLN A 260 -22.95 -4.21 -16.96
N SER A 261 -22.45 -3.48 -15.96
CA SER A 261 -23.29 -2.69 -15.07
C SER A 261 -24.00 -1.56 -15.77
N ILE A 262 -23.28 -0.75 -16.53
CA ILE A 262 -23.87 0.41 -17.20
C ILE A 262 -24.81 -0.02 -18.33
N HIS A 263 -24.50 -1.09 -19.04
CA HIS A 263 -25.40 -1.66 -20.04
C HIS A 263 -26.73 -2.12 -19.41
N PHE A 264 -26.67 -2.78 -18.24
CA PHE A 264 -27.86 -3.17 -17.51
C PHE A 264 -28.71 -1.96 -17.07
N MET A 265 -28.07 -0.89 -16.59
CA MET A 265 -28.76 0.35 -16.24
C MET A 265 -29.37 1.04 -17.47
N GLU A 266 -28.70 1.00 -18.61
CA GLU A 266 -29.21 1.52 -19.87
C GLU A 266 -30.47 0.79 -20.34
N GLU A 267 -30.51 -0.55 -20.24
CA GLU A 267 -31.71 -1.32 -20.57
C GLU A 267 -32.91 -0.95 -19.69
N LYS A 268 -32.67 -0.72 -18.39
CA LYS A 268 -33.69 -0.22 -17.47
C LYS A 268 -34.16 1.19 -17.83
N PHE A 269 -33.23 2.08 -18.20
CA PHE A 269 -33.54 3.44 -18.64
C PHE A 269 -34.45 3.42 -19.89
N ILE A 270 -34.07 2.69 -20.95
CA ILE A 270 -34.84 2.59 -22.19
C ILE A 270 -36.22 1.95 -21.95
N SER A 271 -36.31 1.03 -20.99
CA SER A 271 -37.56 0.35 -20.63
C SER A 271 -38.44 1.16 -19.67
N ASN A 272 -38.08 2.41 -19.35
CA ASN A 272 -38.79 3.27 -18.39
C ASN A 272 -38.94 2.64 -16.99
N GLN A 273 -37.90 1.96 -16.51
CA GLN A 273 -37.86 1.34 -15.17
C GLN A 273 -37.09 2.18 -14.15
N LEU A 274 -36.52 3.32 -14.57
CA LEU A 274 -35.84 4.28 -13.70
C LEU A 274 -36.61 5.59 -13.66
N ASP A 275 -36.52 6.31 -12.54
CA ASP A 275 -37.15 7.61 -12.33
C ASP A 275 -36.15 8.61 -11.71
N SER A 276 -36.64 9.74 -11.21
CA SER A 276 -35.81 10.81 -10.67
C SER A 276 -35.00 10.45 -9.42
N ASP A 277 -35.29 9.31 -8.77
CA ASP A 277 -34.49 8.84 -7.63
C ASP A 277 -33.20 8.13 -8.10
N SER A 278 -33.11 7.75 -9.37
CA SER A 278 -31.95 7.10 -9.99
C SER A 278 -30.88 8.11 -10.42
N VAL A 279 -29.65 7.94 -9.93
CA VAL A 279 -28.49 8.74 -10.37
C VAL A 279 -28.24 8.55 -11.86
N TYR A 280 -28.33 7.30 -12.35
CA TYR A 280 -28.17 6.98 -13.77
C TYR A 280 -29.21 7.69 -14.65
N TYR A 281 -30.49 7.63 -14.26
CA TYR A 281 -31.57 8.31 -14.97
C TYR A 281 -31.31 9.81 -15.04
N ASN A 282 -30.93 10.44 -13.94
CA ASN A 282 -30.70 11.88 -13.89
C ASN A 282 -29.55 12.31 -14.82
N MET A 283 -28.45 11.58 -14.86
CA MET A 283 -27.34 11.82 -15.79
C MET A 283 -27.76 11.62 -17.26
N ARG A 284 -28.39 10.48 -17.59
CA ARG A 284 -28.81 10.18 -18.97
C ARG A 284 -29.87 11.16 -19.47
N ASN A 285 -30.87 11.47 -18.65
CA ASN A 285 -31.93 12.43 -18.98
C ASN A 285 -31.40 13.85 -19.16
N ALA A 286 -30.30 14.20 -18.48
CA ALA A 286 -29.62 15.48 -18.64
C ALA A 286 -28.64 15.54 -19.84
N GLY A 287 -28.49 14.44 -20.58
CA GLY A 287 -27.75 14.42 -21.85
C GLY A 287 -26.40 13.70 -21.82
N ALA A 288 -25.99 13.09 -20.71
CA ALA A 288 -24.82 12.21 -20.73
C ALA A 288 -25.10 10.98 -21.63
N THR A 289 -24.08 10.53 -22.37
CA THR A 289 -24.16 9.22 -23.06
C THR A 289 -23.88 8.09 -22.07
N LYS A 290 -24.28 6.86 -22.42
CA LYS A 290 -23.95 5.70 -21.58
C LYS A 290 -22.44 5.46 -21.51
N GLU A 291 -21.71 5.74 -22.59
CA GLU A 291 -20.25 5.64 -22.67
C GLU A 291 -19.56 6.65 -21.75
N GLN A 292 -20.07 7.88 -21.65
CA GLN A 292 -19.58 8.87 -20.69
C GLN A 292 -19.81 8.43 -19.23
N ILE A 293 -20.95 7.79 -18.96
CA ILE A 293 -21.23 7.22 -17.63
C ILE A 293 -20.33 6.00 -17.35
N MET A 294 -19.99 5.19 -18.36
CA MET A 294 -18.97 4.15 -18.22
C MET A 294 -17.62 4.72 -17.82
N ALA A 295 -17.20 5.83 -18.43
CA ALA A 295 -15.96 6.50 -18.04
C ALA A 295 -16.00 7.01 -16.59
N TYR A 296 -17.11 7.65 -16.19
CA TYR A 296 -17.34 8.13 -14.82
C TYR A 296 -17.31 6.99 -13.77
N ALA A 297 -17.85 5.82 -14.11
CA ALA A 297 -17.93 4.67 -13.21
C ALA A 297 -16.56 4.05 -12.85
N ALA A 298 -15.47 4.46 -13.51
CA ALA A 298 -14.11 4.01 -13.16
C ALA A 298 -13.60 4.54 -11.81
N TYR A 299 -14.28 5.54 -11.24
CA TYR A 299 -13.94 6.10 -9.93
C TYR A 299 -14.10 5.08 -8.80
N HIS A 300 -13.14 5.07 -7.89
CA HIS A 300 -13.21 4.27 -6.67
C HIS A 300 -13.30 5.13 -5.41
N SER A 301 -14.36 4.94 -4.62
CA SER A 301 -14.70 5.86 -3.54
C SER A 301 -13.78 5.80 -2.31
N LYS A 302 -13.31 4.62 -1.88
CA LYS A 302 -12.65 4.43 -0.57
C LYS A 302 -11.56 3.35 -0.62
N SER A 303 -10.28 3.72 -0.68
CA SER A 303 -9.22 2.72 -0.91
C SER A 303 -8.82 1.88 0.32
N HIS A 304 -8.18 2.47 1.34
CA HIS A 304 -7.60 1.74 2.48
C HIS A 304 -8.08 2.26 3.83
N LEU A 305 -9.03 1.57 4.46
CA LEU A 305 -9.45 1.85 5.83
C LEU A 305 -8.60 1.04 6.83
N ASN A 306 -7.84 1.73 7.67
CA ASN A 306 -6.96 1.10 8.66
C ASN A 306 -7.37 1.49 10.09
N GLY A 307 -7.89 0.51 10.82
CA GLY A 307 -8.52 0.69 12.12
C GLY A 307 -10.00 1.00 11.93
N SER A 308 -10.85 -0.02 11.97
CA SER A 308 -12.24 0.09 11.53
C SER A 308 -13.17 0.84 12.48
N GLY A 309 -12.87 0.88 13.77
CA GLY A 309 -13.71 1.52 14.77
C GLY A 309 -12.89 2.33 15.76
N ASP A 310 -13.44 3.48 16.17
CA ASP A 310 -12.82 4.32 17.21
C ASP A 310 -12.75 3.58 18.56
N LYS A 311 -13.67 2.64 18.79
CA LYS A 311 -13.72 1.77 19.97
C LYS A 311 -12.52 0.83 20.12
N ASP A 312 -11.76 0.61 19.06
CA ASP A 312 -10.62 -0.32 19.05
C ASP A 312 -9.35 0.39 19.56
N TYR A 313 -9.47 1.19 20.62
CA TYR A 313 -8.39 2.05 21.13
C TYR A 313 -7.34 1.33 21.98
N MET A 314 -7.67 0.10 22.42
CA MET A 314 -6.84 -0.78 23.22
C MET A 314 -7.05 -2.24 22.82
N ASN A 315 -6.16 -3.12 23.29
CA ASN A 315 -6.32 -4.56 23.13
C ASN A 315 -7.49 -5.07 23.99
N TYR A 316 -8.29 -5.98 23.44
CA TYR A 316 -9.31 -6.67 24.21
C TYR A 316 -8.70 -7.72 25.14
N VAL A 317 -9.01 -7.68 26.44
CA VAL A 317 -8.64 -8.74 27.39
C VAL A 317 -9.90 -9.51 27.76
N GLY A 318 -9.95 -10.80 27.41
CA GLY A 318 -11.10 -11.64 27.72
C GLY A 318 -11.25 -11.93 29.22
N SER A 319 -12.42 -12.40 29.63
CA SER A 319 -12.71 -12.77 31.04
C SER A 319 -11.82 -13.89 31.60
N ASN A 320 -11.15 -14.64 30.72
CA ASN A 320 -10.15 -15.65 31.07
C ASN A 320 -8.72 -15.08 31.21
N GLY A 321 -8.54 -13.77 31.11
CA GLY A 321 -7.25 -13.07 31.17
C GLY A 321 -6.42 -13.13 29.89
N VAL A 322 -6.96 -13.70 28.80
CA VAL A 322 -6.23 -13.79 27.51
C VAL A 322 -6.37 -12.47 26.76
N GLU A 323 -5.23 -11.83 26.50
CA GLU A 323 -5.15 -10.64 25.66
C GLU A 323 -5.29 -10.99 24.17
N ILE A 324 -6.22 -10.31 23.51
CA ILE A 324 -6.40 -10.28 22.07
C ILE A 324 -5.84 -8.94 21.58
N LYS A 325 -4.78 -9.05 20.81
CA LYS A 325 -3.99 -7.94 20.26
C LYS A 325 -4.70 -7.24 19.10
N ASP A 326 -5.81 -6.55 19.39
CA ASP A 326 -6.71 -5.96 18.38
C ASP A 326 -6.78 -4.42 18.37
N GLY A 327 -6.01 -3.75 19.22
CA GLY A 327 -6.01 -2.29 19.29
C GLY A 327 -5.41 -1.61 18.04
N ASN A 328 -6.00 -0.50 17.62
CA ASN A 328 -5.60 0.27 16.44
C ASN A 328 -4.19 0.85 16.55
N GLN A 329 -3.70 1.13 17.75
CA GLN A 329 -2.33 1.60 18.01
C GLN A 329 -1.25 0.62 17.52
N ARG A 330 -1.61 -0.63 17.22
CA ARG A 330 -0.72 -1.64 16.65
C ARG A 330 -0.52 -1.50 15.15
N ILE A 331 -1.40 -0.77 14.45
CA ILE A 331 -1.38 -0.73 12.98
C ILE A 331 -0.07 -0.13 12.50
N ARG A 332 0.60 -0.86 11.60
CA ARG A 332 1.83 -0.43 10.93
C ARG A 332 1.70 -0.78 9.45
N LEU A 333 1.55 0.25 8.62
CA LEU A 333 1.32 0.12 7.18
C LEU A 333 2.41 0.84 6.41
N THR A 334 2.99 0.15 5.42
CA THR A 334 3.81 0.78 4.37
C THR A 334 3.08 0.69 3.03
N ILE A 335 3.08 1.77 2.27
CA ILE A 335 2.69 1.77 0.85
C ILE A 335 3.89 2.28 0.05
N ALA A 336 4.39 1.51 -0.91
CA ALA A 336 5.61 1.85 -1.64
C ALA A 336 5.42 1.64 -3.14
N TYR A 337 6.01 2.52 -3.96
CA TYR A 337 6.15 2.30 -5.40
C TYR A 337 4.82 1.98 -6.14
N SER A 338 3.68 2.42 -5.61
CA SER A 338 2.35 1.99 -6.07
C SER A 338 1.66 3.07 -6.88
N ARG A 339 0.86 2.65 -7.87
CA ARG A 339 0.06 3.50 -8.74
C ARG A 339 -1.41 3.45 -8.34
N TYR A 340 -2.07 4.60 -8.36
CA TYR A 340 -3.48 4.73 -8.06
C TYR A 340 -4.17 5.56 -9.13
N HIS A 341 -5.35 5.10 -9.57
CA HIS A 341 -6.18 5.73 -10.57
C HIS A 341 -7.53 6.10 -9.99
N ASN A 342 -7.94 7.37 -10.16
CA ASN A 342 -9.30 7.85 -9.90
C ASN A 342 -9.84 7.44 -8.51
N ILE A 343 -9.04 7.69 -7.47
CA ILE A 343 -9.38 7.35 -6.09
C ILE A 343 -9.94 8.56 -5.37
N GLY A 344 -11.09 8.38 -4.74
CA GLY A 344 -11.75 9.42 -3.97
C GLY A 344 -11.05 9.80 -2.68
N GLN A 345 -10.62 8.80 -1.90
CA GLN A 345 -10.03 9.00 -0.57
C GLN A 345 -9.39 7.73 0.00
N ARG A 346 -8.69 7.92 1.14
CA ARG A 346 -8.09 6.89 2.00
C ARG A 346 -6.89 6.23 1.35
N VAL A 347 -5.87 7.02 1.05
CA VAL A 347 -4.56 6.54 0.57
C VAL A 347 -3.45 6.94 1.56
N PRO A 348 -3.42 6.40 2.80
CA PRO A 348 -4.47 5.68 3.52
C PRO A 348 -5.29 6.60 4.45
N MET A 349 -6.33 6.05 5.08
CA MET A 349 -6.84 6.56 6.36
C MET A 349 -6.43 5.62 7.49
N ILE A 350 -5.88 6.16 8.58
CA ILE A 350 -5.39 5.38 9.73
C ILE A 350 -5.93 5.99 11.04
N ARG A 351 -6.41 5.13 11.94
CA ARG A 351 -6.68 5.48 13.34
C ARG A 351 -5.53 5.01 14.25
N GLN A 352 -5.03 5.89 15.15
CA GLN A 352 -3.93 5.69 16.12
C GLN A 352 -2.55 5.20 15.59
N GLY A 353 -2.52 4.18 14.73
CA GLY A 353 -1.29 3.56 14.24
C GLY A 353 -0.48 4.44 13.29
N SER A 354 0.46 3.81 12.59
CA SER A 354 1.47 4.50 11.78
C SER A 354 1.41 4.07 10.31
N GLY A 355 1.50 5.04 9.41
CA GLY A 355 1.55 4.87 7.96
C GLY A 355 2.81 5.49 7.37
N HIS A 356 3.53 4.76 6.53
CA HIS A 356 4.69 5.26 5.80
C HIS A 356 4.51 5.01 4.30
N LEU A 357 4.51 6.09 3.53
CA LEU A 357 4.30 6.08 2.09
C LEU A 357 5.55 6.59 1.39
N TYR A 358 5.94 5.99 0.27
CA TYR A 358 6.96 6.60 -0.58
C TYR A 358 6.89 6.15 -2.03
N ASN A 359 7.28 7.05 -2.94
CA ASN A 359 7.16 6.84 -4.38
C ASN A 359 5.77 6.39 -4.82
N ILE A 360 4.74 7.05 -4.29
CA ILE A 360 3.37 6.84 -4.73
C ILE A 360 3.10 7.72 -5.94
N TYR A 361 2.42 7.18 -6.95
CA TYR A 361 1.86 7.95 -8.05
C TYR A 361 0.34 7.83 -8.01
N LEU A 362 -0.33 8.89 -7.56
CA LEU A 362 -1.77 8.98 -7.44
C LEU A 362 -2.29 9.97 -8.50
N ASP A 363 -3.18 9.51 -9.38
CA ASP A 363 -3.67 10.28 -10.53
C ASP A 363 -5.19 10.18 -10.68
N ASN A 364 -5.89 11.31 -10.53
CA ASN A 364 -7.33 11.41 -10.73
C ASN A 364 -7.71 12.16 -12.03
N SER A 365 -6.74 12.43 -12.90
CA SER A 365 -6.92 13.32 -14.07
C SER A 365 -7.95 12.81 -15.05
N THR A 366 -8.02 11.50 -15.29
CA THR A 366 -8.99 10.92 -16.22
C THR A 366 -10.43 11.04 -15.69
N HIS A 367 -10.67 10.88 -14.38
CA HIS A 367 -11.99 11.12 -13.78
C HIS A 367 -12.36 12.60 -13.77
N HIS A 368 -11.41 13.47 -13.39
CA HIS A 368 -11.65 14.91 -13.42
C HIS A 368 -11.91 15.43 -14.84
N ASN A 369 -11.31 14.83 -15.87
CA ASN A 369 -11.64 15.13 -17.25
C ASN A 369 -13.13 14.91 -17.56
N VAL A 370 -13.72 13.80 -17.09
CA VAL A 370 -15.16 13.53 -17.25
C VAL A 370 -15.99 14.58 -16.52
N LEU A 371 -15.65 14.90 -15.27
CA LEU A 371 -16.36 15.93 -14.48
C LEU A 371 -16.28 17.32 -15.12
N ASP A 372 -15.15 17.68 -15.72
CA ASP A 372 -14.94 19.00 -16.30
C ASP A 372 -15.62 19.17 -17.68
N HIS A 373 -15.89 18.08 -18.40
CA HIS A 373 -16.37 18.13 -19.79
C HIS A 373 -17.79 17.60 -19.99
N VAL A 374 -18.37 16.90 -19.01
CA VAL A 374 -19.73 16.34 -19.11
C VAL A 374 -20.64 17.00 -18.06
N GLU A 375 -21.32 18.09 -18.44
CA GLU A 375 -22.16 18.91 -17.53
C GLU A 375 -23.21 18.08 -16.77
N ALA A 376 -23.83 17.11 -17.45
CA ALA A 376 -24.80 16.20 -16.84
C ALA A 376 -24.19 15.38 -15.69
N ILE A 377 -22.97 14.86 -15.87
CA ILE A 377 -22.28 14.08 -14.84
C ILE A 377 -21.79 15.00 -13.73
N ALA A 378 -21.23 16.16 -14.04
CA ALA A 378 -20.81 17.14 -13.05
C ALA A 378 -21.96 17.59 -12.12
N LYS A 379 -23.19 17.65 -12.67
CA LYS A 379 -24.38 18.11 -11.95
C LYS A 379 -25.03 17.01 -11.11
N TYR A 380 -25.10 15.78 -11.60
CA TYR A 380 -25.87 14.69 -10.98
C TYR A 380 -25.00 13.57 -10.40
N GLY A 381 -23.70 13.55 -10.69
CA GLY A 381 -22.73 12.64 -10.10
C GLY A 381 -22.34 13.02 -8.68
N THR A 382 -22.11 11.99 -7.86
CA THR A 382 -21.77 12.12 -6.45
C THR A 382 -20.27 11.90 -6.19
N ASP A 383 -19.53 11.40 -7.18
CA ASP A 383 -18.13 10.98 -7.07
C ASP A 383 -17.16 12.14 -7.27
N ASN A 384 -17.14 13.05 -6.29
CA ASN A 384 -16.41 14.32 -6.39
C ASN A 384 -15.21 14.42 -5.44
N LEU A 385 -14.99 13.43 -4.55
CA LEU A 385 -13.88 13.50 -3.60
C LEU A 385 -12.54 13.26 -4.30
N SER A 386 -11.51 13.93 -3.81
CA SER A 386 -10.15 13.78 -4.33
C SER A 386 -9.14 14.06 -3.20
N ARG A 387 -8.96 13.04 -2.35
CA ARG A 387 -8.24 13.08 -1.08
C ARG A 387 -7.22 11.94 -0.97
N ALA A 388 -6.19 12.10 -0.14
CA ALA A 388 -5.23 11.01 0.12
C ALA A 388 -5.08 10.67 1.61
N LEU A 389 -4.13 11.28 2.31
CA LEU A 389 -3.74 10.96 3.68
C LEU A 389 -4.75 11.51 4.68
N ASN A 390 -5.18 10.64 5.61
CA ASN A 390 -6.08 11.01 6.71
C ASN A 390 -5.68 10.30 8.00
N ALA A 391 -4.84 10.95 8.80
CA ALA A 391 -4.53 10.51 10.16
C ALA A 391 -5.66 10.89 11.13
N ARG A 392 -6.12 9.93 11.94
CA ARG A 392 -7.18 10.11 12.94
C ARG A 392 -6.79 9.51 14.28
N ASN A 393 -7.44 9.99 15.34
CA ASN A 393 -7.37 9.45 16.69
C ASN A 393 -5.93 9.31 17.24
N GLY A 394 -5.01 10.18 16.86
CA GLY A 394 -3.60 10.07 17.28
C GLY A 394 -2.68 9.37 16.29
N ALA A 395 -3.15 9.08 15.08
CA ALA A 395 -2.34 8.41 14.05
C ALA A 395 -1.23 9.31 13.50
N SER A 396 -0.23 8.67 12.90
CA SER A 396 0.86 9.33 12.20
C SER A 396 1.04 8.77 10.79
N ILE A 397 0.94 9.61 9.77
CA ILE A 397 1.08 9.21 8.36
C ILE A 397 2.06 10.14 7.66
N ALA A 398 3.12 9.57 7.07
CA ALA A 398 4.07 10.35 6.28
C ALA A 398 4.23 9.81 4.85
N ALA A 399 4.37 10.70 3.87
CA ALA A 399 4.72 10.37 2.49
C ALA A 399 6.03 11.03 2.05
N ASP A 400 6.88 10.28 1.36
CA ASP A 400 8.17 10.75 0.84
C ASP A 400 8.24 10.55 -0.68
N THR A 401 8.76 11.56 -1.39
CA THR A 401 9.10 11.42 -2.81
C THR A 401 7.96 10.87 -3.67
N SER A 402 6.76 11.45 -3.54
CA SER A 402 5.52 11.00 -4.19
C SER A 402 4.96 12.05 -5.15
N VAL A 403 4.11 11.60 -6.07
CA VAL A 403 3.50 12.41 -7.13
C VAL A 403 1.98 12.32 -7.01
N PHE A 404 1.34 13.48 -6.90
CA PHE A 404 -0.10 13.64 -6.82
C PHE A 404 -0.57 14.44 -8.05
N ASN A 405 -1.43 13.86 -8.87
CA ASN A 405 -1.99 14.49 -10.06
C ASN A 405 -3.52 14.57 -9.97
N ASP A 406 -4.04 15.78 -10.12
CA ASP A 406 -5.44 16.15 -9.90
C ASP A 406 -6.01 15.70 -8.55
N ILE A 407 -5.16 15.77 -7.52
CA ILE A 407 -5.54 15.60 -6.12
C ILE A 407 -5.75 16.97 -5.48
N TYR A 408 -6.90 17.16 -4.83
CA TYR A 408 -7.31 18.47 -4.28
C TYR A 408 -7.05 18.60 -2.78
N GLU A 409 -7.15 17.49 -2.04
CA GLU A 409 -6.87 17.44 -0.59
C GLU A 409 -5.89 16.30 -0.26
N PRO A 410 -4.60 16.40 -0.64
CA PRO A 410 -3.62 15.35 -0.36
C PRO A 410 -3.51 15.01 1.13
N ILE A 411 -3.62 16.02 1.99
CA ILE A 411 -3.86 15.85 3.42
C ILE A 411 -5.26 16.39 3.73
N THR A 412 -6.06 15.60 4.44
CA THR A 412 -7.41 15.97 4.86
C THR A 412 -7.59 15.73 6.37
N GLY A 413 -8.61 16.34 6.97
CA GLY A 413 -8.92 16.23 8.39
C GLY A 413 -8.37 17.40 9.21
N ALA A 414 -7.97 17.14 10.45
CA ALA A 414 -7.48 18.17 11.36
C ALA A 414 -6.31 17.69 12.22
N GLU A 415 -5.46 18.64 12.61
CA GLU A 415 -4.31 18.42 13.48
C GLU A 415 -4.72 17.93 14.86
N VAL A 416 -5.81 18.46 15.42
CA VAL A 416 -6.40 17.97 16.67
C VAL A 416 -7.75 17.34 16.35
N GLN A 417 -7.97 16.11 16.80
CA GLN A 417 -9.14 15.32 16.45
C GLN A 417 -10.47 16.01 16.84
N GLY A 418 -10.48 16.80 17.92
CA GLY A 418 -11.63 17.59 18.37
C GLY A 418 -12.13 18.62 17.34
N MET A 419 -11.33 18.96 16.33
CA MET A 419 -11.72 19.83 15.21
C MET A 419 -12.32 19.05 14.01
N ASP A 420 -12.34 17.71 14.05
CA ASP A 420 -12.87 16.83 13.01
C ASP A 420 -13.65 15.64 13.63
N THR A 421 -14.73 15.95 14.35
CA THR A 421 -15.54 14.92 15.04
C THR A 421 -16.88 14.62 14.37
N GLU A 422 -17.20 15.22 13.22
CA GLU A 422 -18.52 15.09 12.58
C GLU A 422 -18.92 13.65 12.29
N ASN A 423 -17.93 12.81 11.93
CA ASN A 423 -18.13 11.39 11.62
C ASN A 423 -17.80 10.46 12.79
N MET A 424 -17.75 10.99 14.03
CA MET A 424 -17.45 10.23 15.23
C MET A 424 -18.67 10.13 16.14
N ASN A 425 -19.05 8.91 16.49
CA ASN A 425 -20.12 8.67 17.46
C ASN A 425 -19.64 8.94 18.89
N ALA A 426 -20.56 9.33 19.78
CA ALA A 426 -20.29 9.33 21.22
C ALA A 426 -19.99 7.89 21.71
N PRO A 427 -19.10 7.70 22.71
CA PRO A 427 -18.33 8.75 23.41
C PRO A 427 -17.03 9.14 22.71
N TRP A 428 -16.70 8.54 21.57
CA TRP A 428 -15.37 8.64 20.94
C TRP A 428 -15.01 10.04 20.47
N ASN A 429 -15.99 10.83 20.01
CA ASN A 429 -15.80 12.25 19.70
C ASN A 429 -15.29 13.06 20.90
N THR A 430 -15.69 12.67 22.11
CA THR A 430 -15.26 13.27 23.38
C THR A 430 -13.92 12.71 23.84
N LEU A 431 -13.75 11.38 23.77
CA LEU A 431 -12.57 10.72 24.31
C LEU A 431 -11.31 11.04 23.51
N PHE A 432 -11.42 11.11 22.19
CA PHE A 432 -10.27 11.41 21.33
C PHE A 432 -10.07 12.90 21.07
N ARG A 433 -10.88 13.81 21.63
CA ARG A 433 -10.89 15.22 21.22
C ARG A 433 -9.50 15.89 21.29
N ASP A 434 -8.65 15.45 22.20
CA ASP A 434 -7.34 16.04 22.47
C ASP A 434 -6.19 15.31 21.73
N ALA A 435 -6.50 14.32 20.89
CA ALA A 435 -5.51 13.60 20.10
C ALA A 435 -4.97 14.48 18.96
N TYR A 436 -3.65 14.65 18.91
CA TYR A 436 -2.93 15.16 17.74
C TYR A 436 -2.77 14.10 16.65
N ASN A 437 -3.20 14.43 15.45
CA ASN A 437 -3.06 13.64 14.24
C ASN A 437 -1.89 14.18 13.40
N HIS A 438 -0.89 13.36 13.14
CA HIS A 438 0.30 13.77 12.39
C HIS A 438 0.17 13.35 10.93
N ASN A 439 0.22 14.33 10.03
CA ASN A 439 0.36 14.11 8.59
C ASN A 439 1.58 14.88 8.08
N LEU A 440 2.38 14.25 7.22
CA LEU A 440 3.55 14.88 6.62
C LEU A 440 3.75 14.40 5.19
N ILE A 441 3.99 15.32 4.27
CA ILE A 441 4.47 15.04 2.92
C ILE A 441 5.83 15.74 2.77
N VAL A 442 6.84 15.06 2.24
CA VAL A 442 8.18 15.62 1.95
C VAL A 442 8.66 15.24 0.56
N ASN A 443 9.57 16.03 -0.01
CA ASN A 443 10.20 15.81 -1.32
C ASN A 443 9.20 15.41 -2.44
N SER A 444 7.97 15.94 -2.42
CA SER A 444 6.89 15.44 -3.28
C SER A 444 6.39 16.50 -4.25
N ARG A 445 5.68 16.07 -5.29
CA ARG A 445 5.07 16.94 -6.30
C ARG A 445 3.56 16.80 -6.29
N ILE A 446 2.85 17.91 -6.32
CA ILE A 446 1.42 17.98 -6.64
C ILE A 446 1.21 18.84 -7.87
N THR A 447 0.35 18.39 -8.78
CA THR A 447 -0.19 19.18 -9.90
C THR A 447 -1.71 19.01 -9.91
N ASN A 448 -2.45 20.10 -10.01
CA ASN A 448 -3.89 20.12 -10.25
C ASN A 448 -4.27 21.45 -10.95
N LYS A 449 -5.57 21.71 -11.17
CA LYS A 449 -6.03 22.97 -11.79
C LYS A 449 -5.61 24.25 -11.05
N ASP A 450 -5.25 24.16 -9.77
CA ASP A 450 -4.79 25.31 -8.98
C ASP A 450 -3.27 25.57 -9.12
N GLY A 451 -2.55 24.69 -9.81
CA GLY A 451 -1.13 24.84 -10.15
C GLY A 451 -0.27 23.62 -9.80
N THR A 452 1.05 23.83 -9.80
CA THR A 452 2.04 22.81 -9.43
C THR A 452 2.86 23.28 -8.24
N TYR A 453 3.12 22.37 -7.29
CA TYR A 453 3.97 22.61 -6.14
C TYR A 453 4.92 21.42 -5.90
N ILE A 454 6.17 21.71 -5.54
CA ILE A 454 7.19 20.72 -5.18
C ILE A 454 7.78 21.12 -3.82
N GLY A 455 7.79 20.20 -2.86
CA GLY A 455 8.36 20.45 -1.54
C GLY A 455 7.71 19.58 -0.46
N SER A 456 7.59 20.17 0.73
CA SER A 456 6.92 19.58 1.90
C SER A 456 5.59 20.24 2.21
N SER A 457 4.69 19.49 2.86
CA SER A 457 3.46 20.02 3.44
C SER A 457 3.70 21.04 4.55
N TRP A 458 4.87 21.08 5.20
CA TRP A 458 5.19 22.06 6.25
C TRP A 458 5.74 23.39 5.74
N ASP A 459 6.19 23.44 4.49
CA ASP A 459 6.67 24.65 3.86
C ASP A 459 5.62 25.75 3.86
N ASN A 460 6.07 27.00 3.77
CA ASN A 460 5.20 28.18 3.77
C ASN A 460 4.26 28.22 4.98
N ASN A 461 4.75 27.77 6.15
CA ASN A 461 3.97 27.71 7.39
C ASN A 461 2.73 26.80 7.24
N GLY A 462 2.88 25.67 6.54
CA GLY A 462 1.82 24.71 6.29
C GLY A 462 0.72 25.20 5.35
N GLU A 463 0.95 26.26 4.58
CA GLU A 463 0.00 26.84 3.62
C GLU A 463 0.50 26.60 2.19
N ASN A 464 0.12 25.47 1.60
CA ASN A 464 0.49 25.09 0.24
C ASN A 464 -0.54 24.11 -0.35
N LEU A 465 -0.29 23.60 -1.55
CA LEU A 465 -1.24 22.72 -2.25
C LEU A 465 -1.46 21.37 -1.55
N PHE A 466 -0.56 20.91 -0.68
CA PHE A 466 -0.74 19.64 0.03
C PHE A 466 -1.74 19.74 1.20
N THR A 467 -1.96 20.93 1.74
CA THR A 467 -2.67 21.14 3.01
C THR A 467 -4.04 21.81 2.85
N LYS A 468 -4.54 21.97 1.62
CA LYS A 468 -5.83 22.64 1.34
C LYS A 468 -7.04 22.03 2.07
N GLY A 469 -7.02 20.73 2.33
CA GLY A 469 -8.08 20.03 3.06
C GLY A 469 -7.80 19.84 4.56
N PHE A 470 -6.75 20.45 5.11
CA PHE A 470 -6.27 20.17 6.45
C PHE A 470 -6.40 21.37 7.40
N ASN A 471 -7.06 21.16 8.52
CA ASN A 471 -7.24 22.18 9.56
C ASN A 471 -6.10 22.12 10.58
N TRP A 472 -5.20 23.09 10.51
CA TRP A 472 -4.15 23.29 11.52
C TRP A 472 -4.76 23.87 12.80
N TYR A 473 -4.36 23.33 13.95
CA TYR A 473 -4.74 23.85 15.27
C TYR A 473 -3.79 24.96 15.71
N ASP A 474 -2.48 24.69 15.67
CA ASP A 474 -1.44 25.65 16.04
C ASP A 474 -0.22 25.51 15.13
N LYS A 475 0.06 26.54 14.33
CA LYS A 475 1.20 26.52 13.40
C LYS A 475 2.57 26.45 14.10
N ALA A 476 2.65 26.71 15.41
CA ALA A 476 3.88 26.54 16.16
C ALA A 476 4.29 25.07 16.36
N THR A 477 3.40 24.10 16.09
CA THR A 477 3.68 22.66 16.15
C THR A 477 4.41 22.15 14.91
N LEU A 478 4.47 22.94 13.83
CA LEU A 478 5.17 22.56 12.60
C LEU A 478 6.64 22.21 12.92
N GLY A 479 7.08 21.03 12.50
CA GLY A 479 8.38 20.49 12.90
C GLY A 479 8.29 19.34 13.92
N ASN A 480 7.19 19.24 14.66
CA ASN A 480 7.01 18.20 15.67
C ASN A 480 6.45 16.93 15.03
N TRP A 481 7.32 15.94 14.82
CA TRP A 481 6.96 14.63 14.27
C TRP A 481 7.13 13.53 15.31
N ALA A 482 6.09 12.72 15.48
CA ALA A 482 6.15 11.47 16.23
C ALA A 482 5.65 10.34 15.34
N TRP A 483 6.26 9.16 15.42
CA TRP A 483 5.81 7.98 14.66
C TRP A 483 4.69 7.22 15.37
N SER A 484 4.57 7.36 16.68
CA SER A 484 3.52 6.75 17.48
C SER A 484 3.03 7.66 18.59
N SER A 485 1.78 7.39 18.99
CA SER A 485 1.14 7.95 20.16
C SER A 485 0.69 6.84 21.11
N HIS A 486 0.56 7.18 22.39
CA HIS A 486 0.10 6.30 23.45
C HIS A 486 -0.98 7.01 24.28
N ILE A 487 -2.09 6.32 24.54
CA ILE A 487 -3.09 6.80 25.50
C ILE A 487 -2.56 6.50 26.91
N VAL A 488 -2.40 7.53 27.73
CA VAL A 488 -1.86 7.39 29.10
C VAL A 488 -2.81 6.55 29.96
N GLY A 489 -2.26 5.51 30.60
CA GLY A 489 -3.00 4.64 31.51
C GLY A 489 -3.95 3.66 30.82
N VAL A 490 -3.83 3.47 29.50
CA VAL A 490 -4.69 2.58 28.69
C VAL A 490 -4.68 1.14 29.18
N GLU A 491 -3.60 0.68 29.79
CA GLU A 491 -3.45 -0.64 30.39
C GLU A 491 -4.39 -0.89 31.58
N ASN A 492 -4.96 0.17 32.16
CA ASN A 492 -5.92 0.11 33.26
C ASN A 492 -7.38 0.36 32.81
N MET A 493 -7.62 0.48 31.50
CA MET A 493 -8.95 0.75 30.93
C MET A 493 -9.68 -0.55 30.54
N ASP A 494 -10.97 -0.43 30.26
CA ASP A 494 -11.81 -1.50 29.74
C ASP A 494 -12.41 -1.06 28.39
N LYS A 495 -12.26 -1.90 27.37
CA LYS A 495 -12.78 -1.65 26.02
C LYS A 495 -14.31 -1.58 25.99
N GLU A 496 -15.00 -2.34 26.85
CA GLU A 496 -16.46 -2.33 26.99
C GLU A 496 -16.96 -1.18 27.88
N ASN A 497 -16.13 -0.72 28.82
CA ASN A 497 -16.43 0.35 29.77
C ASN A 497 -15.34 1.45 29.72
N PRO A 498 -15.23 2.21 28.61
CA PRO A 498 -14.22 3.26 28.49
C PRO A 498 -14.45 4.37 29.54
N PRO A 499 -13.41 5.16 29.87
CA PRO A 499 -13.57 6.30 30.77
C PRO A 499 -14.54 7.34 30.19
N THR A 500 -14.97 8.28 31.03
CA THR A 500 -15.82 9.41 30.61
C THR A 500 -15.02 10.65 30.26
N ASP A 501 -13.85 10.82 30.88
CA ASP A 501 -12.95 11.94 30.65
C ASP A 501 -12.14 11.74 29.37
N PRO A 502 -11.78 12.82 28.65
CA PRO A 502 -10.93 12.73 27.47
C PRO A 502 -9.63 11.97 27.72
N PHE A 503 -9.16 11.25 26.71
CA PHE A 503 -7.87 10.58 26.77
C PHE A 503 -6.73 11.60 26.80
N MET A 504 -5.74 11.33 27.64
CA MET A 504 -4.45 12.00 27.58
C MET A 504 -3.51 11.22 26.67
N PHE A 505 -2.72 11.93 25.87
CA PHE A 505 -1.80 11.32 24.89
C PHE A 505 -0.34 11.66 25.21
N GLU A 506 0.53 10.67 25.03
CA GLU A 506 1.98 10.82 24.95
C GLU A 506 2.44 10.51 23.52
N TYR A 507 3.41 11.29 23.03
CA TYR A 507 3.95 11.17 21.67
C TYR A 507 5.44 10.85 21.73
N ASN A 508 5.87 9.84 20.96
CA ASN A 508 7.27 9.45 20.93
C ASN A 508 8.03 10.18 19.81
N TYR A 509 8.53 11.38 20.12
CA TYR A 509 9.28 12.24 19.18
C TYR A 509 10.69 11.72 18.84
N GLU A 510 11.21 10.76 19.60
CA GLU A 510 12.53 10.15 19.37
C GLU A 510 12.43 8.78 18.68
N GLU A 511 11.21 8.28 18.43
CA GLU A 511 11.01 7.01 17.73
C GLU A 511 11.56 7.11 16.31
N THR A 512 12.40 6.14 15.94
CA THR A 512 12.89 5.95 14.58
C THR A 512 12.11 4.88 13.86
N LEU A 513 11.90 5.03 12.55
CA LEU A 513 11.41 3.92 11.73
C LEU A 513 12.36 2.71 11.89
N PRO A 514 11.83 1.48 12.07
CA PRO A 514 12.64 0.29 12.35
C PRO A 514 13.31 -0.31 11.10
N TYR A 515 13.31 0.40 9.98
CA TYR A 515 13.91 -0.03 8.70
C TYR A 515 14.44 1.18 7.91
N THR A 516 15.37 0.91 7.01
CA THR A 516 15.81 1.86 5.98
C THR A 516 14.96 1.68 4.72
N TYR A 517 14.84 2.72 3.89
CA TYR A 517 14.08 2.63 2.65
C TYR A 517 14.77 3.37 1.51
N ASN A 518 14.51 2.90 0.30
CA ASN A 518 15.01 3.51 -0.93
C ASN A 518 13.90 4.34 -1.57
N VAL A 519 14.27 5.48 -2.14
CA VAL A 519 13.37 6.28 -2.97
C VAL A 519 13.99 6.54 -4.33
N LEU A 520 13.15 6.55 -5.35
CA LEU A 520 13.48 7.04 -6.68
C LEU A 520 13.73 8.54 -6.66
N PRO A 521 14.53 9.10 -7.58
CA PRO A 521 14.51 10.54 -7.84
C PRO A 521 13.08 11.01 -8.18
N LEU A 522 12.62 12.11 -7.57
CA LEU A 522 11.23 12.59 -7.69
C LEU A 522 10.74 12.70 -9.15
N ASN A 523 11.60 13.20 -10.04
CA ASN A 523 11.27 13.36 -11.46
C ASN A 523 11.08 12.04 -12.23
N SER A 524 11.53 10.91 -11.65
CA SER A 524 11.40 9.58 -12.25
C SER A 524 10.20 8.79 -11.73
N VAL A 525 9.63 9.18 -10.59
CA VAL A 525 8.56 8.44 -9.88
C VAL A 525 7.42 8.07 -10.82
N GLU A 526 6.81 9.06 -11.49
CA GLU A 526 5.70 8.85 -12.43
C GLU A 526 6.04 7.81 -13.50
N SER A 527 7.17 7.99 -14.18
CA SER A 527 7.58 7.11 -15.29
C SER A 527 7.91 5.68 -14.84
N ILE A 528 8.58 5.53 -13.71
CA ILE A 528 9.04 4.23 -13.19
C ILE A 528 7.88 3.48 -12.55
N VAL A 529 7.07 4.15 -11.71
CA VAL A 529 5.89 3.54 -11.09
C VAL A 529 4.88 3.12 -12.16
N THR A 530 4.63 3.94 -13.18
CA THR A 530 3.78 3.57 -14.32
C THR A 530 4.29 2.35 -15.07
N LYS A 531 5.62 2.22 -15.20
CA LYS A 531 6.25 1.11 -15.93
C LYS A 531 6.20 -0.20 -15.16
N TYR A 532 6.40 -0.17 -13.84
CA TYR A 532 6.69 -1.37 -13.05
C TYR A 532 5.61 -1.76 -12.04
N ALA A 533 4.67 -0.88 -11.67
CA ALA A 533 3.60 -1.22 -10.73
C ALA A 533 2.44 -1.96 -11.42
N GLY A 534 1.94 -3.01 -10.76
CA GLY A 534 0.87 -3.87 -11.23
C GLY A 534 1.37 -5.24 -11.70
N VAL A 535 0.42 -6.04 -12.17
CA VAL A 535 0.71 -7.39 -12.67
C VAL A 535 1.44 -7.37 -14.00
N ASP A 536 2.26 -8.39 -14.24
CA ASP A 536 2.98 -8.64 -15.49
C ASP A 536 3.84 -7.49 -15.99
N LYS A 537 4.21 -6.57 -15.10
CA LYS A 537 5.14 -5.47 -15.40
C LYS A 537 6.59 -5.85 -15.25
N VAL A 538 6.87 -6.90 -14.49
CA VAL A 538 8.21 -7.47 -14.32
C VAL A 538 8.19 -8.95 -14.71
N THR A 539 9.17 -9.35 -15.50
CA THR A 539 9.38 -10.76 -15.84
C THR A 539 10.36 -11.35 -14.84
N MET A 540 9.94 -12.41 -14.15
CA MET A 540 10.72 -13.10 -13.14
C MET A 540 10.50 -14.61 -13.23
N GLY A 541 11.53 -15.37 -12.90
CA GLY A 541 11.44 -16.81 -12.73
C GLY A 541 10.53 -17.19 -11.56
N THR A 542 10.13 -18.47 -11.51
CA THR A 542 9.30 -18.98 -10.40
C THR A 542 10.02 -18.84 -9.06
N THR A 543 11.32 -19.14 -9.01
CA THR A 543 12.16 -18.99 -7.82
C THR A 543 12.19 -17.55 -7.33
N ASP A 544 12.30 -16.58 -8.25
CA ASP A 544 12.38 -15.17 -7.92
C ASP A 544 11.10 -14.67 -7.27
N TRP A 545 9.92 -15.02 -7.77
CA TRP A 545 8.66 -14.63 -7.11
C TRP A 545 8.53 -15.09 -5.64
N LEU A 546 9.31 -16.09 -5.24
CA LEU A 546 9.35 -16.61 -3.87
C LEU A 546 10.43 -15.97 -2.99
N LYS A 547 11.35 -15.18 -3.56
CA LYS A 547 12.37 -14.44 -2.84
C LYS A 547 11.78 -13.17 -2.21
N THR A 548 12.33 -12.79 -1.06
CA THR A 548 12.03 -11.51 -0.40
C THR A 548 13.17 -10.51 -0.46
N ASN A 549 14.37 -10.93 -0.89
CA ASN A 549 15.52 -10.05 -1.00
C ASN A 549 16.26 -10.29 -2.34
N TYR A 550 16.49 -9.21 -3.07
CA TYR A 550 17.18 -9.16 -4.36
C TYR A 550 18.38 -8.20 -4.32
N ASP A 551 18.77 -7.77 -3.12
CA ASP A 551 20.03 -7.09 -2.91
C ASP A 551 21.12 -7.99 -3.51
N PRO A 552 22.01 -7.40 -4.32
CA PRO A 552 23.06 -8.17 -4.95
C PRO A 552 24.04 -8.59 -3.86
N VAL A 553 23.85 -9.81 -3.38
CA VAL A 553 24.92 -10.60 -2.80
C VAL A 553 25.65 -11.20 -3.99
N ILE A 554 26.94 -10.92 -4.13
CA ILE A 554 27.68 -11.37 -5.31
C ILE A 554 27.64 -12.90 -5.43
N GLN A 555 27.54 -13.61 -4.30
CA GLN A 555 27.30 -15.04 -4.25
C GLN A 555 25.95 -15.47 -4.86
N ASN A 556 24.88 -14.67 -4.69
CA ASN A 556 23.58 -14.93 -5.30
C ASN A 556 23.63 -14.75 -6.81
N LEU A 557 24.45 -13.81 -7.32
CA LEU A 557 24.66 -13.65 -8.76
C LEU A 557 25.38 -14.86 -9.38
N VAL A 558 26.28 -15.52 -8.65
CA VAL A 558 26.90 -16.77 -9.11
C VAL A 558 25.82 -17.85 -9.27
N ALA A 559 24.98 -18.04 -8.25
CA ALA A 559 23.89 -19.02 -8.29
C ALA A 559 22.87 -18.71 -9.41
N LEU A 560 22.58 -17.43 -9.64
CA LEU A 560 21.66 -17.00 -10.69
C LEU A 560 22.20 -17.28 -12.10
N VAL A 561 23.51 -17.09 -12.33
CA VAL A 561 24.13 -17.47 -13.62
C VAL A 561 24.03 -18.99 -13.86
N GLU A 562 24.19 -19.79 -12.81
CA GLU A 562 23.99 -21.25 -12.89
C GLU A 562 22.52 -21.61 -13.16
N GLU A 563 21.57 -20.92 -12.52
CA GLU A 563 20.13 -21.08 -12.73
C GLU A 563 19.75 -20.73 -14.18
N TYR A 564 20.18 -19.57 -14.69
CA TYR A 564 19.93 -19.18 -16.08
C TYR A 564 20.58 -20.11 -17.11
N TRP A 565 21.70 -20.76 -16.77
CA TRP A 565 22.23 -21.83 -17.60
C TRP A 565 21.32 -23.06 -17.62
N ILE A 566 20.82 -23.49 -16.45
CA ILE A 566 19.90 -24.63 -16.32
C ILE A 566 18.58 -24.35 -17.05
N GLU A 567 18.07 -23.13 -16.98
CA GLU A 567 16.83 -22.68 -17.61
C GLU A 567 16.97 -22.40 -19.12
N GLY A 568 18.20 -22.41 -19.66
CA GLY A 568 18.48 -22.13 -21.08
C GLY A 568 18.47 -20.64 -21.45
N GLU A 569 18.34 -19.76 -20.47
CA GLU A 569 18.46 -18.30 -20.61
C GLU A 569 19.90 -17.89 -20.95
N ILE A 570 20.89 -18.68 -20.54
CA ILE A 570 22.26 -18.65 -21.07
C ILE A 570 22.44 -19.89 -21.94
N THR A 571 22.73 -19.70 -23.22
CA THR A 571 22.73 -20.80 -24.21
C THR A 571 24.11 -21.39 -24.47
N ASN A 572 25.15 -20.86 -23.83
CA ASN A 572 26.53 -21.29 -24.02
C ASN A 572 27.22 -21.59 -22.68
N GLU A 573 27.73 -22.82 -22.53
CA GLU A 573 28.40 -23.27 -21.31
C GLU A 573 29.65 -22.44 -20.97
N HIS A 574 30.43 -22.03 -21.97
CA HIS A 574 31.59 -21.16 -21.75
C HIS A 574 31.18 -19.76 -21.28
N THR A 575 30.05 -19.22 -21.76
CA THR A 575 29.48 -17.97 -21.24
C THR A 575 29.09 -18.12 -19.78
N ALA A 576 28.31 -19.15 -19.43
CA ALA A 576 27.89 -19.41 -18.07
C ALA A 576 29.11 -19.56 -17.14
N HIS A 577 30.09 -20.38 -17.53
CA HIS A 577 31.31 -20.58 -16.76
C HIS A 577 32.12 -19.29 -16.57
N ALA A 578 32.30 -18.48 -17.63
CA ALA A 578 33.05 -17.23 -17.55
C ALA A 578 32.39 -16.20 -16.61
N LEU A 579 31.06 -16.08 -16.68
CA LEU A 579 30.28 -15.20 -15.80
C LEU A 579 30.35 -15.66 -14.35
N SER A 580 30.13 -16.96 -14.08
CA SER A 580 30.21 -17.54 -12.73
C SER A 580 31.62 -17.42 -12.13
N LEU A 581 32.67 -17.68 -12.92
CA LEU A 581 34.05 -17.54 -12.47
C LEU A 581 34.39 -16.09 -12.11
N HIS A 582 33.96 -15.13 -12.95
CA HIS A 582 34.17 -13.71 -12.68
C HIS A 582 33.48 -13.29 -11.39
N LEU A 583 32.21 -13.62 -11.22
CA LEU A 583 31.43 -13.30 -10.02
C LEU A 583 31.99 -14.00 -8.76
N THR A 584 32.46 -15.25 -8.88
CA THR A 584 33.13 -15.96 -7.78
C THR A 584 34.38 -15.22 -7.31
N ALA A 585 35.15 -14.63 -8.24
CA ALA A 585 36.28 -13.80 -7.87
C ALA A 585 35.83 -12.52 -7.16
N VAL A 586 34.73 -11.90 -7.60
CA VAL A 586 34.18 -10.71 -6.93
C VAL A 586 33.66 -11.04 -5.53
N SER A 587 33.06 -12.22 -5.30
CA SER A 587 32.56 -12.60 -3.97
C SER A 587 33.68 -12.74 -2.93
N GLN A 588 34.91 -13.05 -3.36
CA GLN A 588 36.08 -13.02 -2.48
C GLN A 588 36.48 -11.61 -2.06
N PHE A 589 36.22 -10.60 -2.89
CA PHE A 589 36.41 -9.20 -2.52
C PHE A 589 35.29 -8.72 -1.60
N GLU A 590 34.06 -9.19 -1.81
CA GLU A 590 32.92 -8.95 -0.92
C GLU A 590 33.20 -9.42 0.51
N LYS A 591 33.69 -10.66 0.67
CA LYS A 591 34.09 -11.23 1.97
C LYS A 591 35.20 -10.43 2.68
N LYS A 592 36.01 -9.71 1.91
CA LYS A 592 37.12 -8.88 2.42
C LYS A 592 36.73 -7.41 2.58
N GLN A 593 35.50 -7.04 2.22
CA GLN A 593 35.02 -5.65 2.17
C GLN A 593 35.96 -4.72 1.38
N ASP A 594 36.47 -5.19 0.23
CA ASP A 594 37.38 -4.41 -0.63
C ASP A 594 36.57 -3.64 -1.69
N ASN A 595 35.92 -2.54 -1.26
CA ASN A 595 34.99 -1.74 -2.07
C ASN A 595 35.55 -1.37 -3.45
N LYS A 596 36.81 -0.91 -3.51
CA LYS A 596 37.47 -0.48 -4.75
C LYS A 596 37.57 -1.62 -5.76
N LYS A 597 37.90 -2.83 -5.30
CA LYS A 597 37.97 -4.00 -6.19
C LYS A 597 36.59 -4.47 -6.60
N ILE A 598 35.62 -4.46 -5.69
CA ILE A 598 34.23 -4.84 -6.02
C ILE A 598 33.71 -3.95 -7.16
N ILE A 599 33.76 -2.63 -7.00
CA ILE A 599 33.33 -1.66 -8.02
C ILE A 599 34.04 -1.92 -9.36
N LYS A 600 35.38 -1.99 -9.34
CA LYS A 600 36.19 -2.18 -10.55
C LYS A 600 35.82 -3.49 -11.28
N HIS A 601 35.66 -4.57 -10.54
CA HIS A 601 35.37 -5.86 -11.13
C HIS A 601 33.92 -5.98 -11.59
N MET A 602 32.96 -5.32 -10.94
CA MET A 602 31.58 -5.27 -11.42
C MET A 602 31.44 -4.42 -12.69
N GLU A 603 32.21 -3.34 -12.86
CA GLU A 603 32.26 -2.62 -14.14
C GLU A 603 32.85 -3.49 -15.28
N ASN A 604 33.83 -4.34 -14.96
CA ASN A 604 34.34 -5.31 -15.93
C ASN A 604 33.35 -6.44 -16.20
N PHE A 605 32.53 -6.81 -15.20
CA PHE A 605 31.46 -7.79 -15.37
C PHE A 605 30.41 -7.30 -16.37
N LYS A 606 30.02 -6.01 -16.30
CA LYS A 606 29.11 -5.39 -17.29
C LYS A 606 29.67 -5.50 -18.72
N LYS A 607 30.96 -5.19 -18.91
CA LYS A 607 31.62 -5.36 -20.21
C LYS A 607 31.65 -6.81 -20.68
N LEU A 608 31.77 -7.76 -19.75
CA LEU A 608 31.70 -9.19 -20.06
C LEU A 608 30.28 -9.58 -20.51
N LEU A 609 29.24 -9.07 -19.84
CA LEU A 609 27.84 -9.25 -20.28
C LEU A 609 27.64 -8.69 -21.69
N ASP A 610 28.09 -7.46 -21.97
CA ASP A 610 28.01 -6.83 -23.30
C ASP A 610 28.64 -7.72 -24.38
N HIS A 611 29.84 -8.24 -24.11
CA HIS A 611 30.56 -9.11 -25.03
C HIS A 611 29.85 -10.46 -25.26
N GLN A 612 29.14 -10.96 -24.24
CA GLN A 612 28.46 -12.25 -24.28
C GLN A 612 26.98 -12.17 -24.66
N LYS A 613 26.44 -10.97 -24.92
CA LYS A 613 25.00 -10.73 -25.11
C LYS A 613 24.32 -11.69 -26.09
N LYS A 614 24.98 -12.10 -27.17
CA LYS A 614 24.44 -13.06 -28.15
C LYS A 614 24.12 -14.46 -27.58
N ASN A 615 24.67 -14.81 -26.42
CA ASN A 615 24.53 -16.10 -25.76
C ASN A 615 23.63 -16.03 -24.51
N ILE A 616 23.03 -14.86 -24.23
CA ILE A 616 22.24 -14.57 -23.04
C ILE A 616 20.90 -14.02 -23.54
N SER A 617 19.79 -14.47 -22.99
CA SER A 617 18.49 -13.88 -23.25
C SER A 617 18.47 -12.40 -22.84
N ASP A 618 17.57 -11.60 -23.41
CA ASP A 618 17.42 -10.21 -23.00
C ASP A 618 17.04 -10.09 -21.51
N HIS A 619 16.22 -11.03 -21.00
CA HIS A 619 15.83 -11.11 -19.59
C HIS A 619 17.05 -11.32 -18.68
N ALA A 620 17.84 -12.37 -18.90
CA ALA A 620 19.02 -12.65 -18.08
C ALA A 620 20.08 -11.57 -18.21
N TYR A 621 20.27 -11.01 -19.41
CA TYR A 621 21.19 -9.90 -19.64
C TYR A 621 20.77 -8.66 -18.82
N ASP A 622 19.51 -8.23 -18.95
CA ASP A 622 19.00 -7.04 -18.28
C ASP A 622 19.06 -7.20 -16.76
N TYR A 623 18.70 -8.37 -16.23
CA TYR A 623 18.75 -8.64 -14.80
C TYR A 623 20.18 -8.64 -14.25
N LEU A 624 21.12 -9.33 -14.91
CA LEU A 624 22.52 -9.39 -14.48
C LEU A 624 23.19 -8.01 -14.58
N PHE A 625 22.85 -7.23 -15.61
CA PHE A 625 23.38 -5.88 -15.79
C PHE A 625 22.85 -4.92 -14.73
N GLN A 626 21.55 -4.96 -14.43
CA GLN A 626 20.94 -4.19 -13.34
C GLN A 626 21.51 -4.59 -11.98
N SER A 627 21.70 -5.88 -11.74
CA SER A 627 22.36 -6.39 -10.52
C SER A 627 23.80 -5.90 -10.39
N ALA A 628 24.53 -5.80 -11.50
CA ALA A 628 25.88 -5.26 -11.48
C ALA A 628 25.91 -3.77 -11.11
N ASN A 629 25.00 -2.96 -11.67
CA ASN A 629 24.84 -1.55 -11.28
C ASN A 629 24.45 -1.40 -9.81
N ALA A 630 23.51 -2.23 -9.35
CA ALA A 630 23.09 -2.28 -7.95
C ALA A 630 24.27 -2.61 -7.01
N THR A 631 25.13 -3.56 -7.39
CA THR A 631 26.32 -3.92 -6.61
C THR A 631 27.30 -2.75 -6.57
N ILE A 632 27.55 -2.09 -7.71
CA ILE A 632 28.45 -0.94 -7.78
C ILE A 632 27.97 0.17 -6.84
N ALA A 633 26.68 0.51 -6.90
CA ALA A 633 26.08 1.55 -6.06
C ALA A 633 26.24 1.23 -4.56
N LYS A 634 25.94 -0.02 -4.16
CA LYS A 634 26.07 -0.49 -2.76
C LYS A 634 27.47 -0.29 -2.17
N TRP A 635 28.51 -0.46 -2.97
CA TRP A 635 29.90 -0.40 -2.49
C TRP A 635 30.57 0.96 -2.74
N GLN A 636 29.83 1.93 -3.32
CA GLN A 636 30.25 3.33 -3.47
C GLN A 636 29.91 4.17 -2.25
N GLU A 637 28.90 3.76 -1.47
CA GLU A 637 28.61 4.24 -0.11
C GLU A 637 29.67 3.74 0.88
#